data_AF-A0ABC9EB31-F1
#
_entry.id   AF-A0ABC9EB31-F1
#
_cell.length_a   1.000
_cell.length_b   1.000
_cell.length_c   1.000
_cell.angle_alpha   90.00
_cell.angle_beta   90.00
_cell.angle_gamma   90.00
#
_symmetry.space_group_name_H-M   'P 1'
#
loop_
_entity.id
_entity.type
_entity.pdbx_description
1 polymer ?
#
loop_
_entity_poly.entity_id
_entity_poly.type
_entity_poly.pdbx_seq_one_letter_code
_entity_poly.pdbx_strand_id
1 'polypeptide(L)'
;MSSAVKDQLQQMDSTCDSLLLELNVIWDEVGEPQLTRDRMLLELEQECLEVYRRKVDLANRCRAQLRQSIAEAEAELAGICSALGEPPIHVRQSNQKLHGLREELDAIVPYLEEMRKKKVERWDQFVDVIDQIKKVASEIRPADFVPFKVPVDQSDLSLRKLEELTKELQSLQKEKSDRLKQVMEHLNTLHSLCEVLGIDFKQTVYEVHPSLGEADGSKNLSNSTIETLASAVNGLREMKVQRMQKLQDLASSMLELWNLMDTPVEEQQMFQNVTSNIAASEHEITEPNALSIDFLSYVESEVLRLEQLKASKMKDLVLKKKTELEEHRRRAHLIGEEGYAAEFSTEAIEAGVVDPALVLEQIEAHIATVKEEAFNRKDILEKVERWLNACEEEAWLEDYNKDDNRYNAGRGAHLTLKRAEKARTLVNKIPGMVDVLTTKVLAWEKEREKEFTYDGVRLLSMLEEYIIVRQKKELEKKRQRDQKKIQDQIKAEQEALYGSKPSPSKPQSTKKVPNSVGGANRRLSLGGATMHAPKTDILHSKTARAAKKTEGSRGLDIAGLPIKKLTFNASTLREAETPRKPFAQIMPGNNVLSTPARPISNDTEEENKTPKTFATLTPKTPMTVTAPMQLAMTPSVNKVIATPVSLFQEKPEPPTLPEEIEYSFEERRLAIYLARQMA
;
A
#
# COMPACT_ATOMS: atom_id res chain seq x y z
N MET A 1 19.25 -27.89 -106.30
CA MET A 1 20.37 -28.85 -106.37
C MET A 1 20.32 -29.83 -107.55
N SER A 2 19.33 -29.79 -108.46
CA SER A 2 19.16 -30.88 -109.45
C SER A 2 20.09 -30.86 -110.68
N SER A 3 20.71 -29.73 -111.06
CA SER A 3 21.63 -29.70 -112.21
C SER A 3 23.00 -30.25 -111.83
N ALA A 4 23.66 -29.68 -110.82
CA ALA A 4 25.00 -30.09 -110.40
C ALA A 4 25.13 -31.60 -110.08
N VAL A 5 24.08 -32.23 -109.53
CA VAL A 5 24.04 -33.68 -109.31
C VAL A 5 23.90 -34.46 -110.62
N LYS A 6 23.12 -33.96 -111.59
CA LYS A 6 23.07 -34.53 -112.95
C LYS A 6 24.40 -34.36 -113.68
N ASP A 7 25.02 -33.20 -113.57
CA ASP A 7 26.31 -32.91 -114.23
C ASP A 7 27.42 -33.81 -113.66
N GLN A 8 27.43 -34.03 -112.33
CA GLN A 8 28.33 -35.00 -111.68
C GLN A 8 28.03 -36.46 -112.03
N LEU A 9 26.75 -36.86 -112.12
CA LEU A 9 26.36 -38.19 -112.58
C LEU A 9 26.85 -38.42 -114.03
N GLN A 10 26.59 -37.49 -114.94
CA GLN A 10 27.04 -37.57 -116.34
C GLN A 10 28.57 -37.59 -116.46
N GLN A 11 29.28 -36.87 -115.59
CA GLN A 11 30.74 -36.94 -115.52
C GLN A 11 31.24 -38.29 -114.98
N MET A 12 30.56 -38.88 -114.00
CA MET A 12 30.87 -40.24 -113.52
C MET A 12 30.57 -41.30 -114.57
N ASP A 13 29.42 -41.23 -115.24
CA ASP A 13 29.00 -42.15 -116.29
C ASP A 13 30.06 -42.17 -117.41
N SER A 14 30.43 -41.01 -117.95
CA SER A 14 31.48 -40.91 -118.98
C SER A 14 32.88 -41.34 -118.54
N THR A 15 33.19 -41.27 -117.23
CA THR A 15 34.45 -41.80 -116.69
C THR A 15 34.39 -43.33 -116.55
N CYS A 16 33.25 -43.87 -116.15
CA CYS A 16 32.99 -45.31 -116.06
C CYS A 16 33.04 -45.95 -117.46
N ASP A 17 32.38 -45.35 -118.44
CA ASP A 17 32.37 -45.77 -119.84
C ASP A 17 33.79 -45.83 -120.43
N SER A 18 34.64 -44.84 -120.11
CA SER A 18 36.05 -44.83 -120.55
C SER A 18 36.86 -45.98 -119.94
N LEU A 19 36.68 -46.27 -118.64
CA LEU A 19 37.36 -47.37 -117.96
C LEU A 19 36.85 -48.75 -118.43
N LEU A 20 35.57 -48.87 -118.75
CA LEU A 20 34.98 -50.07 -119.35
C LEU A 20 35.47 -50.30 -120.78
N LEU A 21 35.66 -49.24 -121.58
CA LEU A 21 36.29 -49.34 -122.90
C LEU A 21 37.75 -49.79 -122.80
N GLU A 22 38.53 -49.23 -121.88
CA GLU A 22 39.92 -49.63 -121.62
C GLU A 22 40.00 -51.11 -121.17
N LEU A 23 39.11 -51.52 -120.26
CA LEU A 23 39.02 -52.90 -119.78
C LEU A 23 38.66 -53.90 -120.90
N ASN A 24 37.78 -53.52 -121.84
CA ASN A 24 37.47 -54.34 -123.01
C ASN A 24 38.66 -54.51 -123.96
N VAL A 25 39.42 -53.44 -124.22
CA VAL A 25 40.66 -53.51 -125.03
C VAL A 25 41.66 -54.47 -124.38
N ILE A 26 41.87 -54.37 -123.06
CA ILE A 26 42.77 -55.25 -122.31
C ILE A 26 42.29 -56.72 -122.36
N TRP A 27 40.98 -56.98 -122.25
CA TRP A 27 40.44 -58.35 -122.38
C TRP A 27 40.61 -58.95 -123.78
N ASP A 28 40.52 -58.15 -124.84
CA ASP A 28 40.79 -58.59 -126.20
C ASP A 28 42.28 -58.85 -126.46
N GLU A 29 43.19 -58.06 -125.86
CA GLU A 29 44.63 -58.30 -125.92
C GLU A 29 45.08 -59.55 -125.15
N VAL A 30 44.49 -59.82 -123.99
CA VAL A 30 44.79 -61.01 -123.16
C VAL A 30 44.10 -62.28 -123.70
N GLY A 31 43.03 -62.13 -124.47
CA GLY A 31 42.26 -63.25 -125.04
C GLY A 31 41.27 -63.89 -124.05
N GLU A 32 40.77 -63.12 -123.08
CA GLU A 32 39.83 -63.63 -122.07
C GLU A 32 38.52 -64.11 -122.71
N PRO A 33 38.01 -65.31 -122.38
CA PRO A 33 36.78 -65.83 -122.95
C PRO A 33 35.56 -65.06 -122.43
N GLN A 34 34.54 -64.91 -123.28
CA GLN A 34 33.36 -64.08 -123.01
C GLN A 34 32.71 -64.38 -121.63
N LEU A 35 32.60 -65.66 -121.26
CA LEU A 35 32.03 -66.09 -119.97
C LEU A 35 32.80 -65.58 -118.74
N THR A 36 34.10 -65.30 -118.86
CA THR A 36 34.90 -64.67 -117.79
C THR A 36 34.68 -63.16 -117.77
N ARG A 37 34.63 -62.50 -118.93
CA ARG A 37 34.32 -61.06 -119.03
C ARG A 37 32.94 -60.74 -118.47
N ASP A 38 31.92 -61.49 -118.88
CA ASP A 38 30.53 -61.34 -118.41
C ASP A 38 30.46 -61.51 -116.88
N ARG A 39 31.26 -62.42 -116.31
CA ARG A 39 31.38 -62.59 -114.85
C ARG A 39 32.04 -61.39 -114.18
N MET A 40 33.18 -60.92 -114.69
CA MET A 40 33.89 -59.77 -114.11
C MET A 40 33.08 -58.47 -114.22
N LEU A 41 32.31 -58.29 -115.30
CA LEU A 41 31.35 -57.18 -115.43
C LEU A 41 30.22 -57.29 -114.40
N LEU A 42 29.67 -58.49 -114.19
CA LEU A 42 28.64 -58.73 -113.17
C LEU A 42 29.18 -58.49 -111.75
N GLU A 43 30.41 -58.91 -111.46
CA GLU A 43 31.11 -58.65 -110.21
C GLU A 43 31.31 -57.13 -109.99
N LEU A 44 31.75 -56.39 -111.01
CA LEU A 44 31.89 -54.93 -110.96
C LEU A 44 30.54 -54.19 -110.78
N GLU A 45 29.49 -54.61 -111.49
CA GLU A 45 28.13 -54.09 -111.31
C GLU A 45 27.64 -54.36 -109.88
N GLN A 46 27.87 -55.56 -109.36
CA GLN A 46 27.47 -55.96 -108.01
C GLN A 46 28.23 -55.18 -106.93
N GLU A 47 29.53 -54.95 -107.07
CA GLU A 47 30.32 -54.11 -106.16
C GLU A 47 29.86 -52.65 -106.19
N CYS A 48 29.64 -52.07 -107.38
CA CYS A 48 29.10 -50.72 -107.54
C CYS A 48 27.73 -50.56 -106.88
N LEU A 49 26.80 -51.49 -107.16
CA LEU A 49 25.48 -51.54 -106.51
C LEU A 49 25.59 -51.63 -104.99
N GLU A 50 26.56 -52.39 -104.47
CA GLU A 50 26.73 -52.54 -103.03
C GLU A 50 27.35 -51.29 -102.38
N VAL A 51 28.25 -50.56 -103.05
CA VAL A 51 28.69 -49.23 -102.64
C VAL A 51 27.53 -48.23 -102.60
N TYR A 52 26.68 -48.20 -103.64
CA TYR A 52 25.49 -47.35 -103.66
C TYR A 52 24.51 -47.71 -102.53
N ARG A 53 24.21 -49.00 -102.32
CA ARG A 53 23.38 -49.47 -101.17
C ARG A 53 23.98 -48.99 -99.84
N ARG A 54 25.26 -49.25 -99.57
CA ARG A 54 25.95 -48.81 -98.34
C ARG A 54 25.85 -47.30 -98.11
N LYS A 55 25.94 -46.47 -99.17
CA LYS A 55 25.78 -45.01 -99.10
C LYS A 55 24.32 -44.58 -98.85
N VAL A 56 23.36 -45.21 -99.51
CA VAL A 56 21.92 -44.99 -99.29
C VAL A 56 21.51 -45.41 -97.87
N ASP A 57 22.02 -46.53 -97.37
CA ASP A 57 21.76 -47.03 -96.01
C ASP A 57 22.41 -46.14 -94.95
N LEU A 58 23.59 -45.58 -95.21
CA LEU A 58 24.19 -44.56 -94.36
C LEU A 58 23.32 -43.30 -94.33
N ALA A 59 22.90 -42.78 -95.49
CA ALA A 59 22.03 -41.62 -95.57
C ALA A 59 20.65 -41.85 -94.91
N ASN A 60 20.09 -43.07 -95.05
CA ASN A 60 18.85 -43.48 -94.39
C ASN A 60 19.00 -43.52 -92.86
N ARG A 61 20.13 -44.04 -92.35
CA ARG A 61 20.45 -44.02 -90.91
C ARG A 61 20.60 -42.58 -90.39
N CYS A 62 21.36 -41.73 -91.08
CA CYS A 62 21.48 -40.32 -90.72
C CYS A 62 20.12 -39.60 -90.72
N ARG A 63 19.26 -39.88 -91.71
CA ARG A 63 17.89 -39.34 -91.80
C ARG A 63 16.99 -39.82 -90.66
N ALA A 64 17.11 -41.09 -90.26
CA ALA A 64 16.37 -41.63 -89.12
C ALA A 64 16.85 -41.02 -87.79
N GLN A 65 18.18 -40.92 -87.59
CA GLN A 65 18.80 -40.29 -86.42
C GLN A 65 18.38 -38.81 -86.27
N LEU A 66 18.38 -38.03 -87.34
CA LEU A 66 17.92 -36.64 -87.31
C LEU A 66 16.43 -36.54 -86.93
N ARG A 67 15.56 -37.39 -87.48
CA ARG A 67 14.14 -37.43 -87.10
C ARG A 67 13.92 -37.85 -85.65
N GLN A 68 14.70 -38.80 -85.15
CA GLN A 68 14.68 -39.20 -83.76
C GLN A 68 15.11 -38.05 -82.85
N SER A 69 16.22 -37.36 -83.16
CA SER A 69 16.72 -36.23 -82.38
C SER A 69 15.73 -35.05 -82.37
N ILE A 70 15.03 -34.79 -83.48
CA ILE A 70 13.94 -33.81 -83.54
C ILE A 70 12.79 -34.23 -82.63
N ALA A 71 12.33 -35.48 -82.71
CA ALA A 71 11.22 -35.98 -81.89
C ALA A 71 11.55 -35.99 -80.39
N GLU A 72 12.79 -36.32 -80.03
CA GLU A 72 13.31 -36.24 -78.65
C GLU A 72 13.34 -34.79 -78.15
N ALA A 73 13.85 -33.86 -78.96
CA ALA A 73 13.86 -32.42 -78.63
C ALA A 73 12.44 -31.82 -78.53
N GLU A 74 11.53 -32.16 -79.45
CA GLU A 74 10.12 -31.74 -79.41
C GLU A 74 9.40 -32.33 -78.18
N ALA A 75 9.67 -33.59 -77.81
CA ALA A 75 9.09 -34.23 -76.63
C ALA A 75 9.61 -33.61 -75.32
N GLU A 76 10.90 -33.33 -75.21
CA GLU A 76 11.47 -32.63 -74.05
C GLU A 76 10.91 -31.21 -73.93
N LEU A 77 10.84 -30.48 -75.05
CA LEU A 77 10.26 -29.14 -75.12
C LEU A 77 8.80 -29.14 -74.65
N ALA A 78 7.98 -30.09 -75.12
CA ALA A 78 6.60 -30.25 -74.68
C ALA A 78 6.50 -30.57 -73.18
N GLY A 79 7.41 -31.41 -72.66
CA GLY A 79 7.50 -31.71 -71.23
C GLY A 79 7.87 -30.49 -70.38
N ILE A 80 8.81 -29.66 -70.83
CA ILE A 80 9.19 -28.41 -70.15
C ILE A 80 8.03 -27.38 -70.21
N CYS A 81 7.42 -27.18 -71.38
CA CYS A 81 6.25 -26.32 -71.54
C CYS A 81 5.10 -26.75 -70.61
N SER A 82 4.77 -28.05 -70.58
CA SER A 82 3.76 -28.60 -69.68
C SER A 82 4.08 -28.34 -68.21
N ALA A 83 5.32 -28.53 -67.78
CA ALA A 83 5.73 -28.29 -66.40
C ALA A 83 5.68 -26.80 -66.02
N LEU A 84 5.96 -25.89 -66.96
CA LEU A 84 5.88 -24.44 -66.72
C LEU A 84 4.46 -23.87 -66.88
N GLY A 85 3.49 -24.69 -67.32
CA GLY A 85 2.14 -24.23 -67.67
C GLY A 85 2.09 -23.33 -68.91
N GLU A 86 3.14 -23.36 -69.75
CA GLU A 86 3.28 -22.55 -70.95
C GLU A 86 2.83 -23.36 -72.19
N PRO A 87 2.16 -22.75 -73.19
CA PRO A 87 1.69 -23.47 -74.37
C PRO A 87 2.86 -23.96 -75.25
N PRO A 88 2.88 -25.23 -75.72
CA PRO A 88 3.97 -25.74 -76.56
C PRO A 88 4.08 -25.03 -77.92
N ILE A 89 5.12 -24.21 -78.09
CA ILE A 89 5.41 -23.53 -79.35
C ILE A 89 6.01 -24.54 -80.35
N HIS A 90 5.22 -24.92 -81.35
CA HIS A 90 5.69 -25.76 -82.44
C HIS A 90 6.56 -24.94 -83.40
N VAL A 91 7.88 -24.94 -83.17
CA VAL A 91 8.92 -24.32 -84.05
C VAL A 91 8.74 -24.69 -85.52
N ARG A 92 8.23 -25.90 -85.76
CA ARG A 92 7.89 -26.48 -87.06
C ARG A 92 6.82 -25.72 -87.86
N GLN A 93 5.94 -24.96 -87.21
CA GLN A 93 4.88 -24.19 -87.88
C GLN A 93 5.28 -22.75 -88.19
N SER A 94 6.17 -22.14 -87.39
CA SER A 94 6.62 -20.76 -87.60
C SER A 94 7.65 -20.62 -88.74
N ASN A 95 8.44 -21.66 -89.00
CA ASN A 95 9.52 -21.65 -90.00
C ASN A 95 9.23 -22.55 -91.22
N GLN A 96 8.14 -22.26 -91.95
CA GLN A 96 7.76 -22.95 -93.21
C GLN A 96 8.76 -22.81 -94.39
N LYS A 97 9.98 -22.32 -94.14
CA LYS A 97 11.07 -22.14 -95.13
C LYS A 97 12.35 -22.94 -94.82
N LEU A 98 12.41 -23.69 -93.72
CA LEU A 98 13.57 -24.55 -93.42
C LEU A 98 13.63 -25.70 -94.43
N HIS A 99 14.79 -25.89 -95.06
CA HIS A 99 14.99 -26.79 -96.20
C HIS A 99 15.84 -28.02 -95.85
N GLY A 100 15.74 -28.52 -94.61
CA GLY A 100 16.25 -29.84 -94.25
C GLY A 100 16.09 -30.18 -92.76
N LEU A 101 16.08 -31.48 -92.44
CA LEU A 101 16.00 -31.99 -91.06
C LEU A 101 17.13 -31.47 -90.16
N ARG A 102 18.28 -31.09 -90.74
CA ARG A 102 19.40 -30.56 -89.97
C ARG A 102 19.15 -29.11 -89.56
N GLU A 103 18.65 -28.29 -90.47
CA GLU A 103 18.23 -26.91 -90.19
C GLU A 103 17.03 -26.87 -89.23
N GLU A 104 16.11 -27.83 -89.32
CA GLU A 104 15.00 -28.02 -88.37
C GLU A 104 15.50 -28.32 -86.95
N LEU A 105 16.48 -29.22 -86.80
CA LEU A 105 17.12 -29.50 -85.51
C LEU A 105 17.91 -28.30 -84.98
N ASP A 106 18.73 -27.66 -85.82
CA ASP A 106 19.53 -26.49 -85.48
C ASP A 106 18.67 -25.28 -85.07
N ALA A 107 17.41 -25.20 -85.53
CA ALA A 107 16.43 -24.19 -85.11
C ALA A 107 15.72 -24.53 -83.78
N ILE A 108 15.56 -25.81 -83.44
CA ILE A 108 14.90 -26.25 -82.19
C ILE A 108 15.87 -26.17 -80.99
N VAL A 109 17.14 -26.53 -81.18
CA VAL A 109 18.14 -26.63 -80.10
C VAL A 109 18.27 -25.33 -79.26
N PRO A 110 18.43 -24.12 -79.84
CA PRO A 110 18.57 -22.89 -79.04
C PRO A 110 17.31 -22.57 -78.21
N TYR A 111 16.13 -22.87 -78.74
CA TYR A 111 14.87 -22.67 -78.02
C TYR A 111 14.70 -23.68 -76.88
N LEU A 112 15.10 -24.93 -77.08
CA LEU A 112 15.14 -25.95 -76.02
C LEU A 112 16.10 -25.54 -74.89
N GLU A 113 17.27 -24.98 -75.22
CA GLU A 113 18.22 -24.43 -74.24
C GLU A 113 17.64 -23.25 -73.45
N GLU A 114 16.93 -22.33 -74.11
CA GLU A 114 16.22 -21.23 -73.44
C GLU A 114 15.14 -21.74 -72.48
N MET A 115 14.36 -22.75 -72.90
CA MET A 115 13.31 -23.35 -72.07
C MET A 115 13.88 -24.17 -70.90
N ARG A 116 15.00 -24.88 -71.08
CA ARG A 116 15.76 -25.52 -69.99
C ARG A 116 16.22 -24.49 -68.97
N LYS A 117 16.77 -23.36 -69.43
CA LYS A 117 17.20 -22.25 -68.55
C LYS A 117 16.02 -21.69 -67.75
N LYS A 118 14.89 -21.37 -68.41
CA LYS A 118 13.65 -20.91 -67.74
C LYS A 118 13.14 -21.90 -66.70
N LYS A 119 13.27 -23.21 -66.94
CA LYS A 119 12.90 -24.24 -65.97
C LYS A 119 13.76 -24.20 -64.71
N VAL A 120 15.08 -24.03 -64.86
CA VAL A 120 16.00 -23.88 -63.70
C VAL A 120 15.70 -22.58 -62.95
N GLU A 121 15.62 -21.45 -63.64
CA GLU A 121 15.30 -20.15 -63.02
C GLU A 121 13.97 -20.17 -62.25
N ARG A 122 12.96 -20.90 -62.75
CA ARG A 122 11.69 -21.06 -62.04
C ARG A 122 11.79 -22.03 -60.87
N TRP A 123 12.56 -23.12 -60.99
CA TRP A 123 12.83 -24.01 -59.86
C TRP A 123 13.50 -23.28 -58.70
N ASP A 124 14.50 -22.43 -58.99
CA ASP A 124 15.21 -21.64 -57.98
C ASP A 124 14.25 -20.68 -57.25
N GLN A 125 13.33 -20.02 -57.99
CA GLN A 125 12.26 -19.20 -57.40
C GLN A 125 11.33 -19.99 -56.45
N PHE A 126 10.97 -21.23 -56.80
CA PHE A 126 10.17 -22.08 -55.93
C PHE A 126 10.93 -22.46 -54.65
N VAL A 127 12.22 -22.81 -54.76
CA VAL A 127 13.07 -23.13 -53.61
C VAL A 127 13.18 -21.93 -52.68
N ASP A 128 13.47 -20.74 -53.20
CA ASP A 128 13.58 -19.49 -52.43
C ASP A 128 12.29 -19.15 -51.67
N VAL A 129 11.12 -19.25 -52.32
CA VAL A 129 9.82 -18.98 -51.67
C VAL A 129 9.52 -20.03 -50.60
N ILE A 130 9.79 -21.31 -50.87
CA ILE A 130 9.52 -22.41 -49.94
C ILE A 130 10.44 -22.35 -48.71
N ASP A 131 11.71 -22.00 -48.87
CA ASP A 131 12.64 -21.84 -47.75
C ASP A 131 12.31 -20.59 -46.91
N GLN A 132 11.81 -19.52 -47.53
CA GLN A 132 11.22 -18.40 -46.79
C GLN A 132 9.96 -18.81 -46.01
N ILE A 133 9.06 -19.61 -46.59
CA ILE A 133 7.87 -20.14 -45.89
C ILE A 133 8.31 -21.01 -44.71
N LYS A 134 9.25 -21.95 -44.90
CA LYS A 134 9.79 -22.79 -43.81
C LYS A 134 10.32 -21.95 -42.67
N LYS A 135 11.13 -20.93 -42.98
CA LYS A 135 11.71 -20.01 -41.99
C LYS A 135 10.62 -19.29 -41.20
N VAL A 136 9.70 -18.59 -41.87
CA VAL A 136 8.61 -17.85 -41.19
C VAL A 136 7.72 -18.79 -40.38
N ALA A 137 7.39 -19.97 -40.92
CA ALA A 137 6.61 -20.99 -40.21
C ALA A 137 7.31 -21.49 -38.94
N SER A 138 8.63 -21.69 -38.96
CA SER A 138 9.40 -22.13 -37.78
C SER A 138 9.51 -21.05 -36.68
N GLU A 139 9.34 -19.77 -37.02
CA GLU A 139 9.38 -18.67 -36.05
C GLU A 139 8.02 -18.46 -35.36
N ILE A 140 6.89 -18.76 -36.03
CA ILE A 140 5.52 -18.57 -35.50
C ILE A 140 4.86 -19.85 -34.96
N ARG A 141 5.41 -21.03 -35.25
CA ARG A 141 4.87 -22.32 -34.78
C ARG A 141 5.80 -22.95 -33.73
N PRO A 142 5.34 -23.94 -32.94
CA PRO A 142 6.19 -24.66 -31.99
C PRO A 142 7.36 -25.35 -32.70
N ALA A 143 8.44 -25.62 -31.96
CA ALA A 143 9.68 -26.22 -32.49
C ALA A 143 9.45 -27.59 -33.19
N ASP A 144 8.43 -28.35 -32.78
CA ASP A 144 8.08 -29.65 -33.36
C ASP A 144 7.35 -29.54 -34.73
N PHE A 145 7.02 -28.32 -35.18
CA PHE A 145 6.35 -28.12 -36.45
C PHE A 145 7.33 -28.25 -37.63
N VAL A 146 7.21 -29.34 -38.38
CA VAL A 146 7.93 -29.56 -39.65
C VAL A 146 7.12 -28.98 -40.82
N PRO A 147 7.55 -27.88 -41.47
CA PRO A 147 6.88 -27.35 -42.66
C PRO A 147 7.17 -28.24 -43.87
N PHE A 148 6.18 -28.39 -44.77
CA PHE A 148 6.26 -29.23 -45.99
C PHE A 148 6.68 -30.70 -45.73
N LYS A 149 5.76 -31.53 -45.22
CA LYS A 149 5.95 -32.99 -45.08
C LYS A 149 6.06 -33.75 -46.41
N VAL A 150 5.71 -33.14 -47.54
CA VAL A 150 5.71 -33.76 -48.88
C VAL A 150 6.69 -33.00 -49.77
N PRO A 151 7.53 -33.69 -50.56
CA PRO A 151 8.44 -33.03 -51.51
C PRO A 151 7.70 -32.13 -52.50
N VAL A 152 8.36 -31.07 -52.94
CA VAL A 152 7.84 -30.14 -53.95
C VAL A 152 7.71 -30.89 -55.28
N ASP A 153 6.54 -30.82 -55.91
CA ASP A 153 6.28 -31.46 -57.19
C ASP A 153 7.07 -30.78 -58.31
N GLN A 154 8.02 -31.49 -58.90
CA GLN A 154 8.83 -31.00 -60.02
C GLN A 154 8.07 -30.96 -61.37
N SER A 155 6.83 -31.47 -61.40
CA SER A 155 5.97 -31.50 -62.58
C SER A 155 5.01 -30.30 -62.70
N ASP A 156 4.81 -29.52 -61.63
CA ASP A 156 4.06 -28.25 -61.65
C ASP A 156 4.93 -27.08 -61.16
N LEU A 157 5.61 -26.46 -62.13
CA LEU A 157 6.35 -25.20 -61.99
C LEU A 157 5.58 -24.05 -62.65
N SER A 158 4.25 -24.11 -62.63
CA SER A 158 3.42 -23.08 -63.23
C SER A 158 3.47 -21.76 -62.45
N LEU A 159 3.29 -20.64 -63.16
CA LEU A 159 3.21 -19.31 -62.53
C LEU A 159 2.06 -19.23 -61.51
N ARG A 160 0.96 -19.95 -61.73
CA ARG A 160 -0.16 -20.04 -60.78
C ARG A 160 0.27 -20.67 -59.45
N LYS A 161 1.01 -21.77 -59.51
CA LYS A 161 1.52 -22.46 -58.32
C LYS A 161 2.54 -21.61 -57.56
N LEU A 162 3.38 -20.85 -58.27
CA LEU A 162 4.29 -19.87 -57.67
C LEU A 162 3.54 -18.71 -57.00
N GLU A 163 2.49 -18.18 -57.63
CA GLU A 163 1.63 -17.15 -57.05
C GLU A 163 0.89 -17.64 -55.78
N GLU A 164 0.44 -18.90 -55.75
CA GLU A 164 -0.18 -19.50 -54.56
C GLU A 164 0.81 -19.53 -53.38
N LEU A 165 2.02 -20.05 -53.59
CA LEU A 165 3.08 -20.08 -52.57
C LEU A 165 3.47 -18.66 -52.15
N THR A 166 3.54 -17.71 -53.09
CA THR A 166 3.84 -16.31 -52.77
C THR A 166 2.73 -15.66 -51.92
N LYS A 167 1.45 -15.99 -52.17
CA LYS A 167 0.32 -15.55 -51.34
C LYS A 167 0.34 -16.19 -49.95
N GLU A 168 0.74 -17.46 -49.83
CA GLU A 168 0.94 -18.14 -48.53
C GLU A 168 2.10 -17.49 -47.75
N LEU A 169 3.23 -17.20 -48.40
CA LEU A 169 4.34 -16.49 -47.77
C LEU A 169 3.91 -15.10 -47.26
N GLN A 170 3.16 -14.34 -48.05
CA GLN A 170 2.62 -13.03 -47.64
C GLN A 170 1.66 -13.14 -46.45
N SER A 171 0.81 -14.16 -46.39
CA SER A 171 -0.12 -14.36 -45.28
C SER A 171 0.62 -14.72 -43.98
N LEU A 172 1.63 -15.59 -44.06
CA LEU A 172 2.48 -15.97 -42.92
C LEU A 172 3.37 -14.81 -42.44
N GLN A 173 3.89 -13.98 -43.35
CA GLN A 173 4.62 -12.75 -42.99
C GLN A 173 3.73 -11.75 -42.27
N LYS A 174 2.48 -11.59 -42.72
CA LYS A 174 1.48 -10.77 -42.02
C LYS A 174 1.16 -11.35 -40.63
N GLU A 175 0.90 -12.65 -40.54
CA GLU A 175 0.63 -13.34 -39.28
C GLU A 175 1.79 -13.16 -38.28
N LYS A 176 3.05 -13.31 -38.73
CA LYS A 176 4.25 -13.02 -37.93
C LYS A 176 4.25 -11.58 -37.41
N SER A 177 3.93 -10.60 -38.25
CA SER A 177 3.87 -9.18 -37.87
C SER A 177 2.77 -8.92 -36.83
N ASP A 178 1.59 -9.49 -37.04
CA ASP A 178 0.44 -9.33 -36.13
C ASP A 178 0.72 -9.98 -34.75
N ARG A 179 1.29 -11.19 -34.74
CA ARG A 179 1.77 -11.88 -33.51
C ARG A 179 2.86 -11.10 -32.79
N LEU A 180 3.85 -10.57 -33.51
CA LEU A 180 4.92 -9.77 -32.91
C LEU A 180 4.36 -8.49 -32.27
N LYS A 181 3.41 -7.82 -32.92
CA LYS A 181 2.68 -6.68 -32.36
C LYS A 181 1.96 -7.07 -31.06
N GLN A 182 1.23 -8.19 -31.06
CA GLN A 182 0.52 -8.69 -29.89
C GLN A 182 1.47 -9.00 -28.72
N VAL A 183 2.61 -9.65 -28.98
CA VAL A 183 3.64 -9.92 -27.95
C VAL A 183 4.21 -8.62 -27.38
N MET A 184 4.46 -7.60 -28.21
CA MET A 184 4.94 -6.29 -27.73
C MET A 184 3.87 -5.56 -26.90
N GLU A 185 2.60 -5.61 -27.31
CA GLU A 185 1.48 -5.00 -26.57
C GLU A 185 1.26 -5.67 -25.21
N HIS A 186 1.33 -7.00 -25.15
CA HIS A 186 1.29 -7.74 -23.90
C HIS A 186 2.52 -7.46 -23.02
N LEU A 187 3.74 -7.38 -23.58
CA LEU A 187 4.94 -7.03 -22.81
C LEU A 187 4.88 -5.61 -22.24
N ASN A 188 4.38 -4.63 -23.00
CA ASN A 188 4.17 -3.26 -22.51
C ASN A 188 3.12 -3.20 -21.39
N THR A 189 2.05 -3.99 -21.53
CA THR A 189 1.01 -4.15 -20.50
C THR A 189 1.58 -4.81 -19.25
N LEU A 190 2.34 -5.89 -19.40
CA LEU A 190 3.01 -6.59 -18.30
C LEU A 190 4.00 -5.65 -17.59
N HIS A 191 4.78 -4.86 -18.33
CA HIS A 191 5.72 -3.91 -17.77
C HIS A 191 5.04 -2.86 -16.87
N SER A 192 4.00 -2.19 -17.38
CA SER A 192 3.25 -1.19 -16.60
C SER A 192 2.50 -1.79 -15.40
N LEU A 193 2.02 -3.03 -15.50
CA LEU A 193 1.48 -3.76 -14.35
C LEU A 193 2.56 -4.06 -13.31
N CYS A 194 3.73 -4.53 -13.72
CA CYS A 194 4.88 -4.78 -12.85
C CYS A 194 5.36 -3.49 -12.15
N GLU A 195 5.45 -2.37 -12.86
CA GLU A 195 5.83 -1.07 -12.29
C GLU A 195 4.86 -0.63 -11.19
N VAL A 196 3.54 -0.70 -11.41
CA VAL A 196 2.54 -0.32 -10.41
C VAL A 196 2.52 -1.27 -9.20
N LEU A 197 2.68 -2.58 -9.45
CA LEU A 197 2.68 -3.63 -8.41
C LEU A 197 4.01 -3.78 -7.65
N GLY A 198 5.08 -3.10 -8.07
CA GLY A 198 6.43 -3.29 -7.53
C GLY A 198 6.96 -4.72 -7.71
N ILE A 199 6.64 -5.36 -8.84
CA ILE A 199 7.10 -6.72 -9.18
C ILE A 199 8.26 -6.61 -10.18
N ASP A 200 9.27 -7.49 -10.09
CA ASP A 200 10.33 -7.49 -11.10
C ASP A 200 9.79 -7.99 -12.46
N PHE A 201 9.76 -7.08 -13.42
CA PHE A 201 9.42 -7.36 -14.81
C PHE A 201 10.34 -8.42 -15.42
N LYS A 202 11.65 -8.41 -15.11
CA LYS A 202 12.58 -9.38 -15.72
C LYS A 202 12.26 -10.80 -15.27
N GLN A 203 12.18 -11.03 -13.97
CA GLN A 203 11.77 -12.32 -13.40
C GLN A 203 10.43 -12.80 -13.99
N THR A 204 9.42 -11.93 -14.04
CA THR A 204 8.10 -12.27 -14.60
C THR A 204 8.17 -12.67 -16.07
N VAL A 205 9.00 -12.00 -16.89
CA VAL A 205 9.20 -12.35 -18.30
C VAL A 205 9.98 -13.66 -18.47
N TYR A 206 10.98 -13.93 -17.62
CA TYR A 206 11.73 -15.19 -17.62
C TYR A 206 10.84 -16.40 -17.27
N GLU A 207 9.88 -16.23 -16.34
CA GLU A 207 8.90 -17.26 -15.97
C GLU A 207 7.92 -17.59 -17.11
N VAL A 208 7.61 -16.61 -17.98
CA VAL A 208 6.81 -16.87 -19.20
C VAL A 208 7.65 -17.57 -20.27
N HIS A 209 8.76 -16.97 -20.70
CA HIS A 209 9.72 -17.61 -21.61
C HIS A 209 11.05 -16.82 -21.66
N PRO A 210 12.23 -17.45 -21.43
CA PRO A 210 13.51 -16.73 -21.40
C PRO A 210 13.81 -15.87 -22.63
N SER A 211 13.45 -16.32 -23.83
CA SER A 211 13.70 -15.58 -25.08
C SER A 211 12.87 -14.29 -25.25
N LEU A 212 11.97 -13.96 -24.31
CA LEU A 212 11.26 -12.68 -24.29
C LEU A 212 12.04 -11.60 -23.53
N GLY A 213 12.96 -11.99 -22.63
CA GLY A 213 13.79 -11.09 -21.83
C GLY A 213 15.10 -10.69 -22.49
N GLU A 214 15.57 -11.43 -23.48
CA GLU A 214 16.79 -11.11 -24.23
C GLU A 214 16.53 -10.10 -25.36
N ALA A 215 17.39 -9.08 -25.45
CA ALA A 215 17.23 -7.99 -26.42
C ALA A 215 17.58 -8.38 -27.86
N ASP A 216 18.54 -9.30 -28.04
CA ASP A 216 19.12 -9.68 -29.34
C ASP A 216 18.58 -11.03 -29.88
N GLY A 217 17.67 -11.69 -29.16
CA GLY A 217 17.12 -12.99 -29.51
C GLY A 217 15.85 -12.91 -30.37
N SER A 218 15.59 -13.96 -31.17
CA SER A 218 14.27 -14.13 -31.80
C SER A 218 13.22 -14.46 -30.74
N LYS A 219 12.36 -13.48 -30.43
CA LYS A 219 11.21 -13.66 -29.53
C LYS A 219 10.35 -14.84 -30.03
N ASN A 220 9.99 -15.73 -29.12
CA ASN A 220 9.16 -16.90 -29.46
C ASN A 220 7.73 -16.42 -29.75
N LEU A 221 7.24 -16.59 -30.99
CA LEU A 221 5.92 -16.12 -31.43
C LEU A 221 4.87 -17.25 -31.50
N SER A 222 5.11 -18.39 -30.85
CA SER A 222 4.16 -19.50 -30.81
C SER A 222 2.89 -19.15 -30.03
N ASN A 223 1.77 -19.81 -30.35
CA ASN A 223 0.49 -19.60 -29.65
C ASN A 223 0.62 -19.82 -28.14
N SER A 224 1.32 -20.89 -27.74
CA SER A 224 1.56 -21.21 -26.33
C SER A 224 2.24 -20.06 -25.59
N THR A 225 3.27 -19.43 -26.19
CA THR A 225 3.96 -18.28 -25.57
C THR A 225 3.05 -17.04 -25.46
N ILE A 226 2.19 -16.81 -26.46
CA ILE A 226 1.22 -15.71 -26.45
C ILE A 226 0.13 -15.95 -25.38
N GLU A 227 -0.34 -17.19 -25.25
CA GLU A 227 -1.34 -17.62 -24.27
C GLU A 227 -0.80 -17.57 -22.82
N THR A 228 0.44 -18.02 -22.59
CA THR A 228 1.10 -17.89 -21.28
C THR A 228 1.35 -16.44 -20.91
N LEU A 229 1.76 -15.61 -21.87
CA LEU A 229 1.98 -14.17 -21.65
C LEU A 229 0.67 -13.44 -21.35
N ALA A 230 -0.42 -13.75 -22.07
CA ALA A 230 -1.75 -13.22 -21.79
C ALA A 230 -2.27 -13.67 -20.40
N SER A 231 -1.99 -14.93 -20.02
CA SER A 231 -2.34 -15.45 -18.70
C SER A 231 -1.58 -14.72 -17.57
N ALA A 232 -0.28 -14.43 -17.76
CA ALA A 232 0.52 -13.65 -16.83
C ALA A 232 -0.01 -12.21 -16.70
N VAL A 233 -0.34 -11.55 -17.81
CA VAL A 233 -0.97 -10.22 -17.82
C VAL A 233 -2.30 -10.24 -17.04
N ASN A 234 -3.15 -11.24 -17.25
CA ASN A 234 -4.42 -11.36 -16.53
C ASN A 234 -4.24 -11.60 -15.03
N GLY A 235 -3.30 -12.46 -14.63
CA GLY A 235 -2.97 -12.69 -13.22
C GLY A 235 -2.45 -11.44 -12.51
N LEU A 236 -1.62 -10.63 -13.19
CA LEU A 236 -1.19 -9.33 -12.64
C LEU A 236 -2.34 -8.31 -12.58
N ARG A 237 -3.27 -8.29 -13.54
CA ARG A 237 -4.49 -7.44 -13.45
C ARG A 237 -5.36 -7.83 -12.26
N GLU A 238 -5.58 -9.12 -12.04
CA GLU A 238 -6.35 -9.59 -10.88
C GLU A 238 -5.67 -9.18 -9.57
N MET A 239 -4.35 -9.38 -9.46
CA MET A 239 -3.57 -8.94 -8.30
C MET A 239 -3.62 -7.41 -8.11
N LYS A 240 -3.62 -6.63 -9.20
CA LYS A 240 -3.79 -5.17 -9.17
C LYS A 240 -5.15 -4.78 -8.60
N VAL A 241 -6.23 -5.41 -9.04
CA VAL A 241 -7.59 -5.15 -8.53
C VAL A 241 -7.70 -5.53 -7.04
N GLN A 242 -7.18 -6.69 -6.64
CA GLN A 242 -7.18 -7.13 -5.24
C GLN A 242 -6.40 -6.15 -4.32
N ARG A 243 -5.21 -5.72 -4.76
CA ARG A 243 -4.39 -4.75 -4.01
C ARG A 243 -4.99 -3.34 -3.98
N MET A 244 -5.63 -2.92 -5.07
CA MET A 244 -6.37 -1.66 -5.16
C MET A 244 -7.53 -1.64 -4.17
N GLN A 245 -8.33 -2.72 -4.10
CA GLN A 245 -9.42 -2.81 -3.11
C GLN A 245 -8.87 -2.71 -1.68
N LYS A 246 -7.80 -3.44 -1.34
CA LYS A 246 -7.16 -3.33 -0.02
C LYS A 246 -6.71 -1.89 0.28
N LEU A 247 -6.14 -1.18 -0.70
CA LEU A 247 -5.75 0.23 -0.54
C LEU A 247 -6.98 1.13 -0.28
N GLN A 248 -8.08 0.92 -0.99
CA GLN A 248 -9.33 1.69 -0.84
C GLN A 248 -9.98 1.45 0.53
N ASP A 249 -9.99 0.21 1.01
CA ASP A 249 -10.51 -0.17 2.34
C ASP A 249 -9.66 0.48 3.46
N LEU A 250 -8.32 0.41 3.34
CA LEU A 250 -7.39 1.07 4.26
C LEU A 250 -7.53 2.60 4.23
N ALA A 251 -7.64 3.21 3.04
CA ALA A 251 -7.79 4.65 2.88
C ALA A 251 -9.11 5.16 3.47
N SER A 252 -10.19 4.38 3.34
CA SER A 252 -11.49 4.67 3.95
C SER A 252 -11.42 4.58 5.47
N SER A 253 -10.81 3.51 6.00
CA SER A 253 -10.58 3.32 7.44
C SER A 253 -9.72 4.44 8.05
N MET A 254 -8.67 4.85 7.33
CA MET A 254 -7.81 5.97 7.70
C MET A 254 -8.58 7.30 7.77
N LEU A 255 -9.43 7.57 6.77
CA LEU A 255 -10.27 8.77 6.74
C LEU A 255 -11.31 8.78 7.88
N GLU A 256 -11.93 7.65 8.20
CA GLU A 256 -12.83 7.51 9.35
C GLU A 256 -12.10 7.78 10.68
N LEU A 257 -10.90 7.21 10.85
CA LEU A 257 -10.07 7.44 12.04
C LEU A 257 -9.63 8.89 12.16
N TRP A 258 -9.25 9.56 11.06
CA TRP A 258 -8.89 10.97 11.09
C TRP A 258 -10.06 11.87 11.51
N ASN A 259 -11.25 11.63 10.94
CA ASN A 259 -12.47 12.35 11.27
C ASN A 259 -12.92 12.11 12.72
N LEU A 260 -12.71 10.90 13.25
CA LEU A 260 -13.05 10.56 14.65
C LEU A 260 -12.07 11.17 15.66
N MET A 261 -10.80 11.35 15.27
CA MET A 261 -9.71 11.71 16.18
C MET A 261 -9.28 13.18 16.10
N ASP A 262 -9.97 13.99 15.26
CA ASP A 262 -9.62 15.36 14.88
C ASP A 262 -8.14 15.48 14.48
N THR A 263 -7.69 14.61 13.57
CA THR A 263 -6.27 14.52 13.18
C THR A 263 -5.83 15.76 12.40
N PRO A 264 -4.69 16.40 12.74
CA PRO A 264 -4.25 17.65 12.12
C PRO A 264 -3.98 17.48 10.62
N VAL A 265 -4.26 18.54 9.83
CA VAL A 265 -4.19 18.52 8.36
C VAL A 265 -2.76 18.23 7.86
N GLU A 266 -1.74 18.60 8.64
CA GLU A 266 -0.33 18.33 8.36
C GLU A 266 -0.02 16.82 8.36
N GLU A 267 -0.61 16.04 9.28
CA GLU A 267 -0.50 14.57 9.28
C GLU A 267 -1.32 13.96 8.12
N GLN A 268 -2.52 14.46 7.87
CA GLN A 268 -3.35 14.01 6.74
C GLN A 268 -2.67 14.24 5.37
N GLN A 269 -1.92 15.35 5.23
CA GLN A 269 -1.27 15.73 3.99
C GLN A 269 -0.24 14.70 3.52
N MET A 270 0.39 13.95 4.44
CA MET A 270 1.35 12.89 4.13
C MET A 270 0.73 11.68 3.40
N PHE A 271 -0.59 11.54 3.45
CA PHE A 271 -1.35 10.41 2.88
C PHE A 271 -2.44 10.88 1.90
N GLN A 272 -2.35 12.11 1.38
CA GLN A 272 -3.32 12.62 0.39
C GLN A 272 -3.39 11.75 -0.86
N ASN A 273 -2.26 11.24 -1.34
CA ASN A 273 -2.17 10.28 -2.46
C ASN A 273 -2.88 8.95 -2.18
N VAL A 274 -2.95 8.51 -0.92
CA VAL A 274 -3.72 7.32 -0.52
C VAL A 274 -5.21 7.63 -0.57
N THR A 275 -5.64 8.74 0.04
CA THR A 275 -7.07 9.10 0.06
C THR A 275 -7.64 9.51 -1.29
N SER A 276 -6.84 10.04 -2.22
CA SER A 276 -7.30 10.29 -3.59
C SER A 276 -7.63 9.01 -4.37
N ASN A 277 -7.08 7.86 -3.97
CA ASN A 277 -7.33 6.57 -4.61
C ASN A 277 -8.65 5.89 -4.17
N ILE A 278 -9.37 6.43 -3.17
CA ILE A 278 -10.64 5.85 -2.67
C ILE A 278 -11.68 5.66 -3.79
N ALA A 279 -11.76 6.60 -4.73
CA ALA A 279 -12.69 6.57 -5.85
C ALA A 279 -12.01 6.27 -7.21
N ALA A 280 -10.71 5.95 -7.22
CA ALA A 280 -9.95 5.76 -8.45
C ALA A 280 -10.29 4.42 -9.13
N SER A 281 -10.26 4.41 -10.47
CA SER A 281 -10.43 3.20 -11.26
C SER A 281 -9.11 2.43 -11.48
N GLU A 282 -9.19 1.15 -11.89
CA GLU A 282 -8.01 0.30 -12.20
C GLU A 282 -7.06 0.97 -13.21
N HIS A 283 -7.58 1.81 -14.09
CA HIS A 283 -6.81 2.45 -15.16
C HIS A 283 -6.16 3.78 -14.73
N GLU A 284 -6.61 4.39 -13.63
CA GLU A 284 -6.05 5.65 -13.11
C GLU A 284 -4.79 5.41 -12.28
N ILE A 285 -4.73 4.29 -11.53
CA ILE A 285 -3.56 3.93 -10.73
C ILE A 285 -2.42 3.45 -11.66
N THR A 286 -1.61 4.40 -12.10
CA THR A 286 -0.47 4.22 -13.03
C THR A 286 0.87 4.58 -12.40
N GLU A 287 0.86 5.10 -11.17
CA GLU A 287 2.08 5.49 -10.46
C GLU A 287 2.92 4.26 -10.05
N PRO A 288 4.25 4.30 -10.23
CA PRO A 288 5.12 3.17 -9.91
C PRO A 288 5.13 2.90 -8.40
N ASN A 289 5.08 1.61 -8.04
CA ASN A 289 5.00 1.09 -6.68
C ASN A 289 3.75 1.50 -5.87
N ALA A 290 2.75 2.18 -6.47
CA ALA A 290 1.54 2.61 -5.77
C ALA A 290 0.67 1.45 -5.26
N LEU A 291 0.85 0.24 -5.80
CA LEU A 291 0.24 -1.00 -5.30
C LEU A 291 1.31 -2.05 -4.96
N SER A 292 2.50 -1.61 -4.57
CA SER A 292 3.56 -2.48 -4.04
C SER A 292 3.20 -3.01 -2.64
N ILE A 293 3.79 -4.15 -2.28
CA ILE A 293 3.60 -4.77 -0.96
C ILE A 293 4.10 -3.82 0.14
N ASP A 294 5.27 -3.19 -0.07
CA ASP A 294 5.87 -2.26 0.89
C ASP A 294 5.00 -1.02 1.11
N PHE A 295 4.43 -0.45 0.05
CA PHE A 295 3.52 0.70 0.15
C PHE A 295 2.22 0.33 0.88
N LEU A 296 1.60 -0.81 0.55
CA LEU A 296 0.42 -1.30 1.27
C LEU A 296 0.73 -1.53 2.75
N SER A 297 1.88 -2.14 3.07
CA SER A 297 2.32 -2.37 4.45
C SER A 297 2.56 -1.06 5.21
N TYR A 298 3.04 -0.01 4.53
CA TYR A 298 3.22 1.32 5.12
C TYR A 298 1.86 1.96 5.47
N VAL A 299 0.89 1.92 4.55
CA VAL A 299 -0.47 2.44 4.79
C VAL A 299 -1.19 1.65 5.89
N GLU A 300 -1.08 0.32 5.87
CA GLU A 300 -1.64 -0.57 6.91
C GLU A 300 -1.03 -0.31 8.29
N SER A 301 0.29 -0.04 8.36
CA SER A 301 0.96 0.34 9.61
C SER A 301 0.45 1.67 10.16
N GLU A 302 0.11 2.63 9.32
CA GLU A 302 -0.46 3.91 9.75
C GLU A 302 -1.90 3.74 10.26
N VAL A 303 -2.74 2.93 9.60
CA VAL A 303 -4.08 2.60 10.11
C VAL A 303 -3.97 1.95 11.49
N LEU A 304 -3.09 0.96 11.66
CA LEU A 304 -2.83 0.32 12.96
C LEU A 304 -2.32 1.32 14.01
N ARG A 305 -1.47 2.29 13.64
CA ARG A 305 -1.02 3.37 14.54
C ARG A 305 -2.20 4.23 15.01
N LEU A 306 -3.10 4.61 14.10
CA LEU A 306 -4.28 5.42 14.39
C LEU A 306 -5.30 4.67 15.26
N GLU A 307 -5.48 3.37 15.04
CA GLU A 307 -6.30 2.49 15.90
C GLU A 307 -5.74 2.37 17.32
N GLN A 308 -4.42 2.17 17.46
CA GLN A 308 -3.74 2.16 18.76
C GLN A 308 -3.85 3.52 19.46
N LEU A 309 -3.71 4.62 18.73
CA LEU A 309 -3.90 5.97 19.28
C LEU A 309 -5.34 6.21 19.74
N LYS A 310 -6.34 5.72 19.00
CA LYS A 310 -7.76 5.73 19.38
C LYS A 310 -7.99 4.94 20.67
N ALA A 311 -7.48 3.72 20.77
CA ALA A 311 -7.59 2.90 21.97
C ALA A 311 -6.93 3.58 23.18
N SER A 312 -5.75 4.18 23.01
CA SER A 312 -5.04 4.92 24.06
C SER A 312 -5.82 6.15 24.55
N LYS A 313 -6.27 7.04 23.64
CA LYS A 313 -7.11 8.20 24.02
C LYS A 313 -8.41 7.77 24.71
N MET A 314 -8.99 6.64 24.30
CA MET A 314 -10.22 6.11 24.90
C MET A 314 -9.99 5.59 26.32
N LYS A 315 -8.87 4.88 26.57
CA LYS A 315 -8.42 4.49 27.91
C LYS A 315 -8.22 5.71 28.83
N ASP A 316 -7.55 6.75 28.32
CA ASP A 316 -7.34 8.00 29.06
C ASP A 316 -8.65 8.71 29.41
N LEU A 317 -9.62 8.71 28.48
CA LEU A 317 -10.95 9.28 28.70
C LEU A 317 -11.73 8.51 29.76
N VAL A 318 -11.71 7.18 29.73
CA VAL A 318 -12.30 6.31 30.76
C VAL A 318 -11.65 6.56 32.13
N LEU A 319 -10.31 6.62 32.21
CA LEU A 319 -9.59 6.95 33.44
C LEU A 319 -9.97 8.33 33.99
N LYS A 320 -10.03 9.35 33.12
CA LYS A 320 -10.47 10.69 33.48
C LYS A 320 -11.90 10.69 34.04
N LYS A 321 -12.82 9.96 33.42
CA LYS A 321 -14.21 9.84 33.89
C LYS A 321 -14.32 9.09 35.21
N LYS A 322 -13.54 8.03 35.44
CA LYS A 322 -13.41 7.40 36.77
C LYS A 322 -12.99 8.43 37.82
N THR A 323 -11.98 9.27 37.53
CA THR A 323 -11.54 10.30 38.48
C THR A 323 -12.58 11.41 38.70
N GLU A 324 -13.35 11.80 37.67
CA GLU A 324 -14.50 12.72 37.80
C GLU A 324 -15.55 12.13 38.77
N LEU A 325 -15.90 10.85 38.59
CA LEU A 325 -16.84 10.14 39.46
C LEU A 325 -16.38 10.12 40.92
N GLU A 326 -15.13 9.75 41.18
CA GLU A 326 -14.56 9.70 42.54
C GLU A 326 -14.44 11.09 43.17
N GLU A 327 -14.17 12.15 42.40
CA GLU A 327 -14.22 13.53 42.90
C GLU A 327 -15.65 13.95 43.28
N HIS A 328 -16.66 13.51 42.52
CA HIS A 328 -18.06 13.75 42.88
C HIS A 328 -18.48 12.96 44.12
N ARG A 329 -18.09 11.68 44.25
CA ARG A 329 -18.33 10.85 45.45
C ARG A 329 -17.72 11.49 46.69
N ARG A 330 -16.45 11.89 46.61
CA ARG A 330 -15.72 12.56 47.70
C ARG A 330 -16.40 13.87 48.14
N ARG A 331 -16.80 14.73 47.19
CA ARG A 331 -17.55 15.96 47.50
C ARG A 331 -18.94 15.72 48.09
N ALA A 332 -19.53 14.56 47.81
CA ALA A 332 -20.80 14.13 48.39
C ALA A 332 -20.64 13.37 49.73
N HIS A 333 -19.41 13.10 50.19
CA HIS A 333 -19.10 12.23 51.32
C HIS A 333 -19.76 10.84 51.21
N LEU A 334 -19.72 10.28 50.00
CA LEU A 334 -20.19 8.94 49.65
C LEU A 334 -19.00 7.97 49.52
N ILE A 335 -19.17 6.74 50.00
CA ILE A 335 -18.23 5.65 49.76
C ILE A 335 -18.55 4.98 48.41
N GLY A 336 -17.51 4.56 47.68
CA GLY A 336 -17.67 3.73 46.48
C GLY A 336 -18.02 2.28 46.85
N GLU A 337 -19.00 1.69 46.17
CA GLU A 337 -19.43 0.32 46.41
C GLU A 337 -18.34 -0.69 46.05
N GLU A 338 -18.19 -1.78 46.82
CA GLU A 338 -17.03 -2.68 46.70
C GLU A 338 -16.95 -3.44 45.35
N GLY A 339 -18.05 -3.52 44.59
CA GLY A 339 -18.07 -4.08 43.23
C GLY A 339 -17.48 -3.17 42.14
N TYR A 340 -17.39 -1.86 42.38
CA TYR A 340 -17.05 -0.87 41.33
C TYR A 340 -15.67 -1.06 40.70
N ALA A 341 -14.68 -1.54 41.46
CA ALA A 341 -13.33 -1.70 40.93
C ALA A 341 -13.25 -2.77 39.82
N ALA A 342 -14.15 -3.75 39.86
CA ALA A 342 -14.23 -4.84 38.88
C ALA A 342 -15.10 -4.47 37.66
N GLU A 343 -16.19 -3.71 37.85
CA GLU A 343 -17.11 -3.37 36.75
C GLU A 343 -16.48 -2.47 35.68
N PHE A 344 -15.49 -1.65 36.05
CA PHE A 344 -14.85 -0.70 35.14
C PHE A 344 -13.37 -1.03 34.84
N SER A 345 -12.91 -2.27 35.05
CA SER A 345 -11.47 -2.62 34.97
C SER A 345 -10.84 -2.19 33.64
N THR A 346 -9.77 -1.39 33.74
CA THR A 346 -9.03 -0.84 32.58
C THR A 346 -8.28 -1.93 31.81
N GLU A 347 -8.02 -3.03 32.49
CA GLU A 347 -7.26 -4.18 32.03
C GLU A 347 -8.14 -5.06 31.11
N ALA A 348 -9.46 -5.07 31.34
CA ALA A 348 -10.45 -5.72 30.47
C ALA A 348 -10.65 -4.96 29.14
N ILE A 349 -10.47 -3.63 29.16
CA ILE A 349 -10.42 -2.79 27.95
C ILE A 349 -9.16 -3.10 27.13
N GLU A 350 -7.99 -3.17 27.76
CA GLU A 350 -6.73 -3.49 27.06
C GLU A 350 -6.71 -4.91 26.50
N ALA A 351 -7.39 -5.85 27.16
CA ALA A 351 -7.59 -7.20 26.65
C ALA A 351 -8.64 -7.31 25.53
N GLY A 352 -9.30 -6.21 25.14
CA GLY A 352 -10.34 -6.20 24.10
C GLY A 352 -11.64 -6.94 24.48
N VAL A 353 -11.84 -7.22 25.78
CA VAL A 353 -12.97 -8.03 26.28
C VAL A 353 -14.26 -7.20 26.42
N VAL A 354 -14.14 -5.88 26.57
CA VAL A 354 -15.27 -4.95 26.78
C VAL A 354 -15.12 -3.74 25.86
N ASP A 355 -16.21 -3.35 25.19
CA ASP A 355 -16.25 -2.13 24.38
C ASP A 355 -16.07 -0.89 25.28
N PRO A 356 -15.01 -0.09 25.07
CA PRO A 356 -14.76 1.12 25.86
C PRO A 356 -15.90 2.16 25.79
N ALA A 357 -16.68 2.19 24.70
CA ALA A 357 -17.79 3.13 24.57
C ALA A 357 -18.91 2.82 25.58
N LEU A 358 -19.24 1.54 25.77
CA LEU A 358 -20.20 1.09 26.78
C LEU A 358 -19.70 1.36 28.21
N VAL A 359 -18.42 1.13 28.47
CA VAL A 359 -17.81 1.45 29.78
C VAL A 359 -17.90 2.95 30.06
N LEU A 360 -17.66 3.79 29.04
CA LEU A 360 -17.76 5.24 29.16
C LEU A 360 -19.20 5.68 29.48
N GLU A 361 -20.18 5.20 28.72
CA GLU A 361 -21.61 5.49 28.93
C GLU A 361 -22.05 5.08 30.35
N GLN A 362 -21.64 3.89 30.80
CA GLN A 362 -21.93 3.40 32.15
C GLN A 362 -21.29 4.29 33.23
N ILE A 363 -20.05 4.78 33.06
CA ILE A 363 -19.45 5.73 34.01
C ILE A 363 -20.22 7.05 34.00
N GLU A 364 -20.62 7.57 32.84
CA GLU A 364 -21.35 8.84 32.75
C GLU A 364 -22.75 8.77 33.38
N ALA A 365 -23.47 7.66 33.21
CA ALA A 365 -24.73 7.40 33.90
C ALA A 365 -24.55 7.45 35.43
N HIS A 366 -23.48 6.85 35.95
CA HIS A 366 -23.18 6.88 37.38
C HIS A 366 -22.66 8.23 37.90
N ILE A 367 -21.96 8.99 37.06
CA ILE A 367 -21.63 10.39 37.37
C ILE A 367 -22.92 11.20 37.52
N ALA A 368 -23.95 10.94 36.70
CA ALA A 368 -25.24 11.61 36.82
C ALA A 368 -25.96 11.26 38.12
N THR A 369 -26.05 9.98 38.50
CA THR A 369 -26.69 9.56 39.77
C THR A 369 -25.95 10.10 41.00
N VAL A 370 -24.61 10.08 41.00
CA VAL A 370 -23.82 10.68 42.09
C VAL A 370 -23.97 12.21 42.13
N LYS A 371 -24.07 12.89 40.98
CA LYS A 371 -24.34 14.35 40.92
C LYS A 371 -25.72 14.70 41.51
N GLU A 372 -26.74 13.88 41.24
CA GLU A 372 -28.07 14.03 41.84
C GLU A 372 -28.04 13.81 43.36
N GLU A 373 -27.42 12.72 43.82
CA GLU A 373 -27.29 12.42 45.24
C GLU A 373 -26.47 13.48 45.99
N ALA A 374 -25.41 14.01 45.37
CA ALA A 374 -24.65 15.16 45.89
C ALA A 374 -25.51 16.42 46.04
N PHE A 375 -26.40 16.70 45.08
CA PHE A 375 -27.35 17.80 45.15
C PHE A 375 -28.35 17.61 46.30
N ASN A 376 -28.93 16.41 46.43
CA ASN A 376 -29.87 16.06 47.49
C ASN A 376 -29.25 16.17 48.89
N ARG A 377 -27.96 15.82 49.04
CA ARG A 377 -27.24 15.87 50.32
C ARG A 377 -26.71 17.27 50.66
N LYS A 378 -26.66 18.20 49.70
CA LYS A 378 -26.00 19.51 49.82
C LYS A 378 -26.42 20.33 51.06
N ASP A 379 -27.72 20.49 51.31
CA ASP A 379 -28.22 21.31 52.43
C ASP A 379 -27.80 20.74 53.80
N ILE A 380 -27.68 19.41 53.92
CA ILE A 380 -27.19 18.75 55.13
C ILE A 380 -25.67 18.91 55.22
N LEU A 381 -24.92 18.62 54.15
CA LEU A 381 -23.46 18.73 54.13
C LEU A 381 -22.98 20.15 54.45
N GLU A 382 -23.62 21.19 53.93
CA GLU A 382 -23.31 22.59 54.30
C GLU A 382 -23.53 22.89 55.81
N LYS A 383 -24.39 22.14 56.51
CA LYS A 383 -24.56 22.27 57.96
C LYS A 383 -23.57 21.43 58.73
N VAL A 384 -23.22 20.24 58.23
CA VAL A 384 -22.15 19.41 58.77
C VAL A 384 -20.83 20.19 58.72
N GLU A 385 -20.49 20.80 57.59
CA GLU A 385 -19.31 21.67 57.45
C GLU A 385 -19.31 22.80 58.47
N ARG A 386 -20.43 23.55 58.62
CA ARG A 386 -20.54 24.62 59.63
C ARG A 386 -20.39 24.08 61.06
N TRP A 387 -20.90 22.89 61.36
CA TRP A 387 -20.80 22.24 62.67
C TRP A 387 -19.37 21.74 62.96
N LEU A 388 -18.71 21.10 61.99
CA LEU A 388 -17.31 20.67 62.10
C LEU A 388 -16.38 21.87 62.33
N ASN A 389 -16.50 22.94 61.54
CA ASN A 389 -15.77 24.19 61.76
C ASN A 389 -16.01 24.79 63.17
N ALA A 390 -17.23 24.67 63.70
CA ALA A 390 -17.53 25.11 65.06
C ALA A 390 -16.89 24.20 66.14
N CYS A 391 -16.79 22.89 65.89
CA CYS A 391 -16.10 21.94 66.75
C CYS A 391 -14.57 22.13 66.71
N GLU A 392 -14.00 22.52 65.56
CA GLU A 392 -12.58 22.90 65.45
C GLU A 392 -12.27 24.17 66.24
N GLU A 393 -13.12 25.20 66.16
CA GLU A 393 -12.99 26.40 67.02
C GLU A 393 -13.27 26.08 68.50
N GLU A 394 -14.07 25.05 68.82
CA GLU A 394 -14.20 24.52 70.19
C GLU A 394 -12.87 23.94 70.69
N ALA A 395 -12.26 23.02 69.93
CA ALA A 395 -10.99 22.40 70.27
C ALA A 395 -9.88 23.45 70.40
N TRP A 396 -9.76 24.38 69.44
CA TRP A 396 -8.80 25.49 69.51
C TRP A 396 -9.02 26.37 70.75
N LEU A 397 -10.28 26.67 71.10
CA LEU A 397 -10.60 27.42 72.31
C LEU A 397 -10.27 26.63 73.58
N GLU A 398 -10.48 25.31 73.60
CA GLU A 398 -10.08 24.45 74.72
C GLU A 398 -8.57 24.46 74.93
N ASP A 399 -7.77 24.34 73.88
CA ASP A 399 -6.31 24.42 73.99
C ASP A 399 -5.82 25.81 74.39
N TYR A 400 -6.41 26.87 73.82
CA TYR A 400 -6.15 28.25 74.27
C TYR A 400 -6.61 28.52 75.72
N ASN A 401 -7.56 27.76 76.27
CA ASN A 401 -7.92 27.83 77.69
C ASN A 401 -6.94 27.07 78.61
N LYS A 402 -6.12 26.15 78.07
CA LYS A 402 -5.09 25.40 78.83
C LYS A 402 -3.74 26.12 78.89
N ASP A 403 -3.50 27.09 78.00
CA ASP A 403 -2.24 27.83 77.95
C ASP A 403 -2.12 28.85 79.09
N ASP A 404 -1.23 28.59 80.06
CA ASP A 404 -0.90 29.52 81.15
C ASP A 404 -0.31 30.86 80.64
N ASN A 405 0.31 30.86 79.45
CA ASN A 405 0.92 32.06 78.84
C ASN A 405 -0.08 32.95 78.09
N ARG A 406 -1.36 32.58 78.08
CA ARG A 406 -2.46 33.24 77.37
C ARG A 406 -2.56 34.77 77.52
N TYR A 407 -2.23 35.29 78.71
CA TYR A 407 -2.39 36.72 79.04
C TYR A 407 -1.10 37.54 78.91
N ASN A 408 -0.02 36.95 78.38
CA ASN A 408 1.21 37.69 78.13
C ASN A 408 0.97 38.86 77.15
N ALA A 409 1.48 40.04 77.49
CA ALA A 409 1.27 41.29 76.78
C ALA A 409 2.05 41.40 75.44
N GLY A 410 2.10 40.31 74.67
CA GLY A 410 2.71 40.25 73.35
C GLY A 410 1.90 41.01 72.30
N ARG A 411 2.60 41.49 71.26
CA ARG A 411 2.01 42.19 70.11
C ARG A 411 1.11 41.23 69.31
N GLY A 412 -0.16 41.16 69.69
CA GLY A 412 -1.17 40.28 69.08
C GLY A 412 -2.23 39.75 70.07
N ALA A 413 -1.98 39.79 71.38
CA ALA A 413 -2.85 39.18 72.39
C ALA A 413 -4.32 39.64 72.33
N HIS A 414 -4.58 40.92 72.04
CA HIS A 414 -5.93 41.45 71.86
C HIS A 414 -6.68 40.81 70.68
N LEU A 415 -6.00 40.44 69.58
CA LEU A 415 -6.62 39.78 68.44
C LEU A 415 -6.95 38.32 68.76
N THR A 416 -6.04 37.61 69.45
CA THR A 416 -6.27 36.23 69.93
C THR A 416 -7.41 36.18 70.95
N LEU A 417 -7.47 37.14 71.88
CA LEU A 417 -8.58 37.28 72.82
C LEU A 417 -9.91 37.52 72.09
N LYS A 418 -9.92 38.38 71.06
CA LYS A 418 -11.10 38.63 70.21
C LYS A 418 -11.51 37.40 69.39
N ARG A 419 -10.57 36.55 68.94
CA ARG A 419 -10.89 35.23 68.35
C ARG A 419 -11.53 34.33 69.40
N ALA A 420 -10.97 34.25 70.60
CA ALA A 420 -11.50 33.41 71.67
C ALA A 420 -12.89 33.83 72.17
N GLU A 421 -13.20 35.13 72.18
CA GLU A 421 -14.56 35.60 72.44
C GLU A 421 -15.53 35.20 71.33
N LYS A 422 -15.14 35.35 70.06
CA LYS A 422 -15.94 34.84 68.93
C LYS A 422 -16.14 33.33 69.00
N ALA A 423 -15.08 32.56 69.27
CA ALA A 423 -15.14 31.11 69.45
C ALA A 423 -16.09 30.74 70.59
N ARG A 424 -16.04 31.40 71.75
CA ARG A 424 -17.02 31.21 72.84
C ARG A 424 -18.47 31.41 72.37
N THR A 425 -18.74 32.47 71.60
CA THR A 425 -20.10 32.70 71.06
C THR A 425 -20.53 31.68 70.01
N LEU A 426 -19.58 31.01 69.35
CA LEU A 426 -19.83 29.93 68.38
C LEU A 426 -20.06 28.60 69.11
N VAL A 427 -19.22 28.26 70.09
CA VAL A 427 -19.34 27.05 70.94
C VAL A 427 -20.66 26.99 71.70
N ASN A 428 -21.15 28.14 72.16
CA ASN A 428 -22.48 28.26 72.79
C ASN A 428 -23.64 28.00 71.81
N LYS A 429 -23.42 28.10 70.49
CA LYS A 429 -24.43 27.81 69.45
C LYS A 429 -24.39 26.38 68.94
N ILE A 430 -23.30 25.63 69.18
CA ILE A 430 -23.14 24.25 68.70
C ILE A 430 -24.33 23.34 69.07
N PRO A 431 -24.91 23.37 70.29
CA PRO A 431 -26.06 22.51 70.61
C PRO A 431 -27.24 22.72 69.65
N GLY A 432 -27.63 23.98 69.40
CA GLY A 432 -28.68 24.29 68.44
C GLY A 432 -28.33 23.96 66.99
N MET A 433 -27.04 23.90 66.63
CA MET A 433 -26.60 23.42 65.32
C MET A 433 -26.74 21.90 65.20
N VAL A 434 -26.42 21.16 66.28
CA VAL A 434 -26.61 19.71 66.40
C VAL A 434 -28.09 19.35 66.38
N ASP A 435 -28.96 20.08 67.09
CA ASP A 435 -30.41 19.85 67.10
C ASP A 435 -31.03 20.04 65.70
N VAL A 436 -30.63 21.11 64.99
CA VAL A 436 -31.07 21.39 63.61
C VAL A 436 -30.54 20.34 62.63
N LEU A 437 -29.29 19.89 62.78
CA LEU A 437 -28.73 18.81 61.98
C LEU A 437 -29.48 17.50 62.21
N THR A 438 -29.65 17.08 63.46
CA THR A 438 -30.38 15.87 63.86
C THR A 438 -31.78 15.85 63.27
N THR A 439 -32.52 16.97 63.40
CA THR A 439 -33.87 17.11 62.83
C THR A 439 -33.88 16.98 61.30
N LYS A 440 -32.92 17.59 60.60
CA LYS A 440 -32.85 17.53 59.13
C LYS A 440 -32.41 16.16 58.61
N VAL A 441 -31.48 15.50 59.30
CA VAL A 441 -31.03 14.14 58.95
C VAL A 441 -32.16 13.14 59.18
N LEU A 442 -32.87 13.18 60.31
CA LEU A 442 -34.03 12.33 60.56
C LEU A 442 -35.14 12.51 59.52
N ALA A 443 -35.38 13.75 59.06
CA ALA A 443 -36.34 14.01 57.98
C ALA A 443 -35.89 13.37 56.65
N TRP A 444 -34.61 13.50 56.30
CA TRP A 444 -34.02 12.93 55.08
C TRP A 444 -33.99 11.39 55.09
N GLU A 445 -33.58 10.78 56.22
CA GLU A 445 -33.57 9.32 56.38
C GLU A 445 -34.99 8.74 56.27
N LYS A 446 -35.99 9.45 56.79
CA LYS A 446 -37.40 9.08 56.67
C LYS A 446 -37.96 9.26 55.25
N GLU A 447 -37.51 10.28 54.51
CA GLU A 447 -37.96 10.53 53.14
C GLU A 447 -37.39 9.51 52.13
N ARG A 448 -36.15 9.05 52.33
CA ARG A 448 -35.43 8.18 51.40
C ARG A 448 -35.30 6.72 51.85
N GLU A 449 -35.83 6.38 53.03
CA GLU A 449 -35.75 5.06 53.67
C GLU A 449 -34.30 4.49 53.76
N LYS A 450 -33.31 5.39 53.84
CA LYS A 450 -31.87 5.09 53.82
C LYS A 450 -31.14 5.91 54.86
N GLU A 451 -30.15 5.32 55.54
CA GLU A 451 -29.32 6.02 56.52
C GLU A 451 -28.43 7.09 55.87
N PHE A 452 -28.28 8.24 56.54
CA PHE A 452 -27.36 9.29 56.08
C PHE A 452 -25.96 8.99 56.60
N THR A 453 -25.11 8.45 55.74
CA THR A 453 -23.67 8.28 56.02
C THR A 453 -22.88 9.52 55.62
N TYR A 454 -21.84 9.85 56.39
CA TYR A 454 -20.79 10.82 56.07
C TYR A 454 -19.45 10.08 56.13
N ASP A 455 -18.77 9.96 54.98
CA ASP A 455 -17.52 9.17 54.83
C ASP A 455 -17.64 7.73 55.41
N GLY A 456 -18.82 7.12 55.24
CA GLY A 456 -19.16 5.77 55.71
C GLY A 456 -19.76 5.68 57.11
N VAL A 457 -19.62 6.71 57.95
CA VAL A 457 -20.17 6.70 59.31
C VAL A 457 -21.55 7.34 59.32
N ARG A 458 -22.55 6.73 59.98
CA ARG A 458 -23.89 7.34 60.10
C ARG A 458 -23.80 8.67 60.85
N LEU A 459 -24.29 9.74 60.23
CA LEU A 459 -24.14 11.11 60.74
C LEU A 459 -24.86 11.33 62.07
N LEU A 460 -26.01 10.67 62.30
CA LEU A 460 -26.69 10.72 63.60
C LEU A 460 -25.80 10.17 64.72
N SER A 461 -25.10 9.05 64.48
CA SER A 461 -24.18 8.46 65.46
C SER A 461 -23.00 9.38 65.78
N MET A 462 -22.48 10.12 64.78
CA MET A 462 -21.44 11.14 65.01
C MET A 462 -21.95 12.31 65.89
N LEU A 463 -23.20 12.74 65.69
CA LEU A 463 -23.82 13.80 66.48
C LEU A 463 -24.11 13.35 67.93
N GLU A 464 -24.60 12.12 68.10
CA GLU A 464 -24.81 11.48 69.41
C GLU A 464 -23.49 11.33 70.18
N GLU A 465 -22.44 10.84 69.53
CA GLU A 465 -21.11 10.72 70.14
C GLU A 465 -20.57 12.09 70.58
N TYR A 466 -20.72 13.14 69.75
CA TYR A 466 -20.36 14.50 70.12
C TYR A 466 -21.12 14.99 71.38
N ILE A 467 -22.43 14.76 71.46
CA ILE A 467 -23.24 15.12 72.63
C ILE A 467 -22.70 14.41 73.89
N ILE A 468 -22.43 13.11 73.80
CA ILE A 468 -21.90 12.30 74.92
C ILE A 468 -20.52 12.80 75.35
N VAL A 469 -19.61 13.06 74.40
CA VAL A 469 -18.26 13.59 74.67
C VAL A 469 -18.33 14.97 75.31
N ARG A 470 -19.21 15.86 74.82
CA ARG A 470 -19.41 17.20 75.38
C ARG A 470 -19.93 17.13 76.82
N GLN A 471 -20.94 16.31 77.09
CA GLN A 471 -21.46 16.11 78.45
C GLN A 471 -20.37 15.59 79.41
N LYS A 472 -19.57 14.61 78.97
CA LYS A 472 -18.40 14.12 79.73
C LYS A 472 -17.39 15.24 80.01
N LYS A 473 -17.05 16.08 79.02
CA LYS A 473 -16.17 17.26 79.20
C LYS A 473 -16.74 18.28 80.18
N GLU A 474 -18.04 18.56 80.13
CA GLU A 474 -18.71 19.52 81.03
C GLU A 474 -18.76 19.00 82.48
N LEU A 475 -19.04 17.70 82.66
CA LEU A 475 -18.96 17.01 83.96
C LEU A 475 -17.55 16.99 84.53
N GLU A 476 -16.53 16.72 83.71
CA GLU A 476 -15.13 16.76 84.14
C GLU A 476 -14.70 18.18 84.54
N LYS A 477 -15.07 19.20 83.74
CA LYS A 477 -14.88 20.62 84.11
C LYS A 477 -15.64 21.01 85.39
N LYS A 478 -16.75 20.33 85.72
CA LYS A 478 -17.45 20.51 87.02
C LYS A 478 -16.66 19.84 88.15
N ARG A 479 -16.26 18.58 87.98
CA ARG A 479 -15.43 17.83 88.94
C ARG A 479 -14.13 18.56 89.28
N GLN A 480 -13.42 19.08 88.28
CA GLN A 480 -12.20 19.87 88.47
C GLN A 480 -12.47 21.19 89.23
N ARG A 481 -13.60 21.87 88.97
CA ARG A 481 -13.99 23.05 89.74
C ARG A 481 -14.32 22.70 91.19
N ASP A 482 -14.98 21.59 91.45
CA ASP A 482 -15.33 21.16 92.81
C ASP A 482 -14.10 20.62 93.57
N GLN A 483 -13.19 19.91 92.91
CA GLN A 483 -11.89 19.52 93.47
C GLN A 483 -11.00 20.73 93.74
N LYS A 484 -11.00 21.75 92.86
CA LYS A 484 -10.33 23.02 93.11
C LYS A 484 -10.94 23.76 94.30
N LYS A 485 -12.28 23.81 94.43
CA LYS A 485 -12.92 24.38 95.64
C LYS A 485 -12.48 23.66 96.92
N ILE A 486 -12.41 22.32 96.91
CA ILE A 486 -11.92 21.55 98.07
C ILE A 486 -10.45 21.87 98.35
N GLN A 487 -9.61 21.98 97.32
CA GLN A 487 -8.19 22.30 97.49
C GLN A 487 -7.96 23.75 97.95
N ASP A 488 -8.75 24.70 97.45
CA ASP A 488 -8.74 26.10 97.88
C ASP A 488 -9.36 26.25 99.29
N GLN A 489 -10.34 25.42 99.66
CA GLN A 489 -10.87 25.33 101.02
C GLN A 489 -9.84 24.75 101.99
N ILE A 490 -9.13 23.67 101.63
CA ILE A 490 -8.04 23.11 102.45
C ILE A 490 -6.91 24.13 102.60
N LYS A 491 -6.59 24.93 101.57
CA LYS A 491 -5.64 26.04 101.68
C LYS A 491 -6.15 27.14 102.62
N ALA A 492 -7.41 27.55 102.48
CA ALA A 492 -8.02 28.57 103.36
C ALA A 492 -8.12 28.07 104.82
N GLU A 493 -8.38 26.79 105.04
CA GLU A 493 -8.37 26.14 106.36
C GLU A 493 -6.93 26.04 106.91
N GLN A 494 -5.91 25.77 106.09
CA GLN A 494 -4.51 25.86 106.50
C GLN A 494 -4.08 27.31 106.82
N GLU A 495 -4.51 28.30 106.04
CA GLU A 495 -4.26 29.73 106.32
C GLU A 495 -5.01 30.22 107.57
N ALA A 496 -6.19 29.64 107.88
CA ALA A 496 -6.93 29.92 109.11
C ALA A 496 -6.34 29.21 110.34
N LEU A 497 -5.83 27.99 110.18
CA LEU A 497 -5.23 27.19 111.27
C LEU A 497 -3.81 27.66 111.60
N TYR A 498 -3.04 28.09 110.59
CA TYR A 498 -1.77 28.81 110.73
C TYR A 498 -1.98 30.31 110.50
N GLY A 499 -2.80 30.93 111.35
CA GLY A 499 -3.14 32.35 111.27
C GLY A 499 -1.93 33.26 111.05
N SER A 500 -2.07 34.19 110.10
CA SER A 500 -1.12 35.20 109.61
C SER A 500 0.19 35.33 110.39
N LYS A 501 1.24 34.61 109.96
CA LYS A 501 2.63 34.94 110.33
C LYS A 501 3.28 35.85 109.27
N PRO A 502 4.01 36.90 109.69
CA PRO A 502 4.64 37.84 108.78
C PRO A 502 5.85 37.22 108.06
N SER A 503 6.23 37.82 106.93
CA SER A 503 7.39 37.42 106.13
C SER A 503 8.70 37.38 106.92
N PRO A 504 9.55 36.34 106.77
CA PRO A 504 10.95 36.40 107.15
C PRO A 504 11.84 36.94 106.01
N SER A 505 12.31 38.17 106.22
CA SER A 505 13.66 38.68 105.90
C SER A 505 14.46 38.19 104.66
N LYS A 506 14.81 39.17 103.80
CA LYS A 506 16.02 39.22 102.95
C LYS A 506 17.31 38.79 103.66
N PRO A 507 18.31 38.33 102.88
CA PRO A 507 19.67 38.89 102.95
C PRO A 507 19.92 39.99 101.89
N GLN A 508 20.86 40.89 102.17
CA GLN A 508 21.26 42.00 101.29
C GLN A 508 22.36 41.61 100.29
N SER A 509 22.49 42.47 99.27
CA SER A 509 23.71 42.92 98.56
C SER A 509 23.85 42.37 97.13
N THR A 510 24.05 43.16 96.07
CA THR A 510 24.66 44.51 95.94
C THR A 510 23.96 45.44 94.92
N LYS A 511 23.92 46.76 95.22
CA LYS A 511 24.06 47.98 94.34
C LYS A 511 23.70 47.87 92.83
N LYS A 512 22.95 48.79 92.21
CA LYS A 512 23.10 50.27 92.18
C LYS A 512 21.75 51.05 92.07
N VAL A 513 21.84 52.39 92.01
CA VAL A 513 20.83 53.42 92.38
C VAL A 513 20.30 54.19 91.11
N PRO A 514 19.54 55.32 91.15
CA PRO A 514 18.08 55.35 90.90
C PRO A 514 17.59 56.38 89.83
N ASN A 515 16.26 56.54 89.71
CA ASN A 515 15.50 57.80 89.92
C ASN A 515 13.98 57.44 89.96
N SER A 516 13.11 57.85 90.90
CA SER A 516 12.72 59.21 91.39
C SER A 516 12.07 60.03 90.25
N VAL A 517 10.84 60.59 90.28
CA VAL A 517 9.78 60.93 91.28
C VAL A 517 8.42 60.85 90.53
N GLY A 518 7.20 60.66 91.07
CA GLY A 518 6.67 60.47 92.44
C GLY A 518 5.20 60.95 92.55
N GLY A 519 4.52 60.68 93.68
CA GLY A 519 3.16 61.17 94.02
C GLY A 519 2.00 60.45 93.30
N ALA A 520 1.05 59.73 93.93
CA ALA A 520 0.25 59.95 95.15
C ALA A 520 -0.67 61.20 95.03
N ASN A 521 -1.97 61.18 95.34
CA ASN A 521 -2.68 60.42 96.39
C ASN A 521 -4.23 60.48 96.25
N ARG A 522 -4.95 59.38 96.59
CA ARG A 522 -6.34 59.34 97.15
C ARG A 522 -7.48 59.86 96.23
N ARG A 523 -8.79 59.59 96.43
CA ARG A 523 -9.55 58.97 97.53
C ARG A 523 -10.88 58.35 97.01
N LEU A 524 -11.26 57.19 97.57
CA LEU A 524 -12.62 56.59 97.77
C LEU A 524 -13.83 57.04 96.91
N SER A 525 -14.54 56.06 96.33
CA SER A 525 -15.90 56.21 95.79
C SER A 525 -16.98 55.62 96.70
N LEU A 526 -18.05 56.39 96.93
CA LEU A 526 -19.37 56.05 97.47
C LEU A 526 -20.28 57.24 97.02
N GLY A 527 -21.50 57.11 96.50
CA GLY A 527 -22.31 55.97 96.06
C GLY A 527 -23.72 56.49 95.69
N GLY A 528 -24.38 55.90 94.68
CA GLY A 528 -25.75 56.27 94.25
C GLY A 528 -25.89 57.65 93.56
N ALA A 529 -27.01 57.99 92.92
CA ALA A 529 -28.11 57.16 92.40
C ALA A 529 -28.93 57.97 91.36
N THR A 530 -29.52 57.28 90.39
CA THR A 530 -30.79 57.60 89.69
C THR A 530 -31.03 58.94 88.97
N MET A 531 -31.60 58.78 87.76
CA MET A 531 -32.75 59.51 87.16
C MET A 531 -32.58 60.48 85.97
N HIS A 532 -33.42 60.16 84.99
CA HIS A 532 -34.08 60.99 83.97
C HIS A 532 -33.30 61.63 82.79
N ALA A 533 -33.64 61.11 81.60
CA ALA A 533 -33.64 61.84 80.33
C ALA A 533 -34.75 62.92 80.32
N PRO A 534 -34.76 63.83 79.33
CA PRO A 534 -35.56 63.51 78.14
C PRO A 534 -34.93 63.89 76.79
N LYS A 535 -35.60 63.44 75.72
CA LYS A 535 -35.29 63.72 74.31
C LYS A 535 -35.72 65.14 73.92
N THR A 536 -35.07 65.69 72.90
CA THR A 536 -35.76 66.34 71.76
C THR A 536 -34.87 66.25 70.51
N ASP A 537 -35.43 65.74 69.42
CA ASP A 537 -34.89 65.93 68.07
C ASP A 537 -35.08 67.39 67.62
N ILE A 538 -34.19 67.89 66.76
CA ILE A 538 -34.53 68.81 65.67
C ILE A 538 -33.52 68.64 64.52
N LEU A 539 -34.03 68.71 63.30
CA LEU A 539 -33.34 68.43 62.04
C LEU A 539 -32.55 69.62 61.47
N HIS A 540 -31.80 69.32 60.41
CA HIS A 540 -31.29 70.22 59.37
C HIS A 540 -30.01 71.03 59.71
N SER A 541 -29.10 71.30 58.77
CA SER A 541 -28.81 70.71 57.44
C SER A 541 -27.50 71.32 56.89
N LYS A 542 -26.99 70.82 55.74
CA LYS A 542 -26.16 71.56 54.75
C LYS A 542 -24.72 71.94 55.19
N THR A 543 -23.68 72.00 54.35
CA THR A 543 -23.36 71.43 53.01
C THR A 543 -21.82 71.49 52.84
N ALA A 544 -21.26 70.66 51.94
CA ALA A 544 -20.04 70.95 51.14
C ALA A 544 -18.66 71.02 51.85
N ARG A 545 -17.52 70.97 51.14
CA ARG A 545 -17.06 70.23 49.91
C ARG A 545 -15.56 70.57 49.72
N ALA A 546 -14.81 69.72 48.99
CA ALA A 546 -13.42 69.90 48.53
C ALA A 546 -12.33 69.77 49.63
N ALA A 547 -11.35 68.87 49.54
CA ALA A 547 -10.30 68.64 48.52
C ALA A 547 -9.21 69.74 48.56
N LYS A 548 -7.94 69.43 48.86
CA LYS A 548 -6.95 68.68 48.05
C LYS A 548 -5.95 67.92 48.97
N LYS A 549 -5.29 66.82 48.53
CA LYS A 549 -3.93 66.76 47.93
C LYS A 549 -2.91 67.73 48.59
N THR A 550 -1.67 67.35 48.93
CA THR A 550 -0.72 66.52 48.13
C THR A 550 0.39 65.87 49.00
N GLU A 551 0.80 64.65 48.61
CA GLU A 551 2.18 64.13 48.39
C GLU A 551 3.35 64.21 49.39
N GLY A 552 3.97 63.03 49.58
CA GLY A 552 5.43 62.81 49.56
C GLY A 552 6.18 62.82 50.92
N SER A 553 7.32 62.13 51.08
CA SER A 553 7.91 60.96 50.37
C SER A 553 9.10 60.39 51.19
N ARG A 554 9.57 59.17 50.85
CA ARG A 554 10.83 58.49 51.28
C ARG A 554 10.87 57.97 52.74
N GLY A 555 11.46 56.81 53.04
CA GLY A 555 12.02 55.75 52.17
C GLY A 555 12.95 54.78 52.92
N LEU A 556 13.22 53.60 52.33
CA LEU A 556 14.18 52.54 52.77
C LEU A 556 13.73 51.77 54.05
N ASP A 557 13.91 50.46 54.29
CA ASP A 557 14.33 49.26 53.51
C ASP A 557 14.09 48.00 54.43
N ILE A 558 14.21 46.69 54.08
CA ILE A 558 14.69 45.94 52.90
C ILE A 558 14.05 44.51 52.83
N ALA A 559 14.12 43.82 51.68
CA ALA A 559 14.01 42.37 51.38
C ALA A 559 12.81 41.48 51.86
N GLY A 560 12.25 40.72 50.91
CA GLY A 560 11.39 39.53 51.15
C GLY A 560 10.20 39.39 50.16
N LEU A 561 10.38 38.71 49.03
CA LEU A 561 9.38 38.69 47.92
C LEU A 561 8.18 37.75 48.17
N PRO A 562 7.00 38.02 47.56
CA PRO A 562 5.73 37.37 47.91
C PRO A 562 5.21 36.33 46.90
N ILE A 563 4.44 35.35 47.41
CA ILE A 563 3.53 34.53 46.60
C ILE A 563 2.24 35.32 46.35
N LYS A 564 1.90 35.55 45.08
CA LYS A 564 0.72 36.32 44.67
C LYS A 564 -0.56 35.52 44.89
N LYS A 565 -1.44 35.99 45.79
CA LYS A 565 -2.86 35.67 45.76
C LYS A 565 -3.55 36.60 44.75
N LEU A 566 -4.20 36.04 43.73
CA LEU A 566 -5.09 36.77 42.84
C LEU A 566 -6.54 36.53 43.27
N THR A 567 -7.21 37.59 43.67
CA THR A 567 -8.62 37.58 44.09
C THR A 567 -9.52 37.59 42.85
N PHE A 568 -10.46 36.64 42.77
CA PHE A 568 -11.52 36.70 41.75
C PHE A 568 -12.51 37.83 42.07
N ASN A 569 -12.78 38.67 41.07
CA ASN A 569 -13.97 39.52 41.04
C ASN A 569 -15.00 38.88 40.11
N ALA A 570 -16.28 38.95 40.49
CA ALA A 570 -17.38 38.47 39.68
C ALA A 570 -17.83 39.53 38.67
N SER A 571 -18.10 39.12 37.43
CA SER A 571 -18.87 39.88 36.46
C SER A 571 -19.67 38.94 35.56
N THR A 572 -20.98 38.92 35.75
CA THR A 572 -21.94 38.27 34.87
C THR A 572 -22.07 39.01 33.54
N LEU A 573 -21.91 38.31 32.42
CA LEU A 573 -22.68 38.57 31.20
C LEU A 573 -22.93 37.26 30.45
N ARG A 574 -24.03 37.20 29.69
CA ARG A 574 -24.50 36.00 28.98
C ARG A 574 -23.80 35.82 27.65
N GLU A 575 -23.57 34.57 27.26
CA GLU A 575 -23.73 34.10 25.89
C GLU A 575 -24.34 32.69 25.91
N ALA A 576 -25.00 32.27 24.82
CA ALA A 576 -25.89 31.12 24.81
C ALA A 576 -25.29 29.95 24.03
N GLU A 577 -25.12 28.80 24.68
CA GLU A 577 -24.76 27.54 24.02
C GLU A 577 -26.01 26.79 23.53
N THR A 578 -25.91 26.23 22.33
CA THR A 578 -26.90 25.33 21.74
C THR A 578 -26.58 23.87 22.09
N PRO A 579 -27.60 23.00 22.27
CA PRO A 579 -27.36 21.64 22.74
C PRO A 579 -26.84 20.73 21.62
N ARG A 580 -25.68 20.10 21.84
CA ARG A 580 -25.21 18.96 21.03
C ARG A 580 -25.97 17.68 21.41
N LYS A 581 -26.32 16.87 20.41
CA LYS A 581 -26.87 15.51 20.59
C LYS A 581 -25.73 14.49 20.82
N PRO A 582 -25.99 13.37 21.51
CA PRO A 582 -25.03 12.27 21.67
C PRO A 582 -24.93 11.39 20.42
N PHE A 583 -23.90 10.55 20.40
CA PHE A 583 -23.53 9.63 19.32
C PHE A 583 -24.64 8.59 19.05
N ALA A 584 -24.78 8.21 17.78
CA ALA A 584 -25.63 7.10 17.36
C ALA A 584 -24.90 6.25 16.30
N GLN A 585 -24.98 4.93 16.45
CA GLN A 585 -24.36 3.93 15.59
C GLN A 585 -25.15 3.81 14.27
N ILE A 586 -24.47 3.92 13.12
CA ILE A 586 -25.08 3.77 11.80
C ILE A 586 -24.81 2.36 11.27
N MET A 587 -25.87 1.58 11.05
CA MET A 587 -25.83 0.33 10.29
C MET A 587 -25.99 0.62 8.79
N PRO A 588 -25.36 -0.17 7.89
CA PRO A 588 -25.45 0.06 6.45
C PRO A 588 -26.83 -0.33 5.90
N GLY A 589 -27.68 0.68 5.70
CA GLY A 589 -28.97 0.53 5.03
C GLY A 589 -28.83 0.64 3.51
N ASN A 590 -28.96 -0.49 2.81
CA ASN A 590 -29.11 -0.52 1.36
C ASN A 590 -30.31 0.35 0.93
N ASN A 591 -30.11 1.38 0.11
CA ASN A 591 -31.16 1.95 -0.74
C ASN A 591 -30.58 2.69 -1.95
N VAL A 592 -30.96 2.22 -3.13
CA VAL A 592 -30.70 2.86 -4.43
C VAL A 592 -31.51 4.15 -4.52
N LEU A 593 -30.92 5.24 -5.01
CA LEU A 593 -31.67 6.43 -5.44
C LEU A 593 -31.45 6.70 -6.93
N SER A 594 -32.56 6.79 -7.65
CA SER A 594 -32.60 6.83 -9.11
C SER A 594 -32.25 8.20 -9.71
N THR A 595 -31.51 8.19 -10.81
CA THR A 595 -31.23 9.35 -11.66
C THR A 595 -32.50 9.83 -12.40
N PRO A 596 -32.81 11.15 -12.43
CA PRO A 596 -33.80 11.69 -13.35
C PRO A 596 -33.18 11.93 -14.74
N ALA A 597 -33.89 11.58 -15.81
CA ALA A 597 -33.39 11.65 -17.17
C ALA A 597 -33.99 12.83 -17.98
N ARG A 598 -33.09 13.61 -18.62
CA ARG A 598 -33.25 14.43 -19.85
C ARG A 598 -34.42 15.45 -19.94
N PRO A 599 -34.24 16.51 -20.76
CA PRO A 599 -34.71 16.41 -22.14
C PRO A 599 -33.64 16.68 -23.20
N ILE A 600 -34.00 16.38 -24.44
CA ILE A 600 -33.21 16.55 -25.67
C ILE A 600 -33.53 17.92 -26.29
N SER A 601 -32.54 18.59 -26.86
CA SER A 601 -32.74 19.56 -27.93
C SER A 601 -31.80 19.23 -29.08
N ASN A 602 -32.38 18.87 -30.23
CA ASN A 602 -31.64 18.88 -31.49
C ASN A 602 -31.46 20.34 -31.93
N ASP A 603 -30.36 20.65 -32.60
CA ASP A 603 -30.43 21.37 -33.87
C ASP A 603 -29.16 21.13 -34.70
N THR A 604 -29.36 21.00 -36.00
CA THR A 604 -28.35 20.83 -37.04
C THR A 604 -27.90 22.17 -37.59
N GLU A 605 -26.62 22.32 -37.95
CA GLU A 605 -26.22 22.62 -39.35
C GLU A 605 -24.68 22.65 -39.54
N GLU A 606 -24.26 22.70 -40.80
CA GLU A 606 -22.87 22.58 -41.28
C GLU A 606 -22.07 23.89 -41.16
N GLU A 607 -20.74 23.82 -41.06
CA GLU A 607 -19.88 24.21 -42.20
C GLU A 607 -18.38 23.93 -41.96
N ASN A 608 -17.66 23.72 -43.06
CA ASN A 608 -16.21 23.57 -43.11
C ASN A 608 -15.48 24.92 -42.89
N LYS A 609 -14.30 24.90 -42.24
CA LYS A 609 -13.06 25.63 -42.66
C LYS A 609 -11.91 25.47 -41.63
N THR A 610 -10.84 24.76 -42.01
CA THR A 610 -9.46 25.08 -41.55
C THR A 610 -8.99 26.35 -42.27
N PRO A 611 -8.09 27.19 -41.68
CA PRO A 611 -6.66 26.91 -41.88
C PRO A 611 -5.64 27.47 -40.85
N LYS A 612 -4.42 26.89 -40.93
CA LYS A 612 -3.08 27.51 -40.75
C LYS A 612 -2.54 27.89 -39.35
N THR A 613 -1.53 27.10 -38.96
CA THR A 613 -0.14 27.54 -38.74
C THR A 613 0.18 28.48 -37.56
N PHE A 614 0.84 27.93 -36.53
CA PHE A 614 1.96 28.59 -35.86
C PHE A 614 3.13 27.61 -35.65
N ALA A 615 4.34 28.15 -35.48
CA ALA A 615 5.58 27.47 -35.80
C ALA A 615 6.33 26.86 -34.61
N THR A 616 7.01 25.75 -34.91
CA THR A 616 8.36 25.35 -34.48
C THR A 616 9.02 26.10 -33.31
N LEU A 617 9.25 25.38 -32.22
CA LEU A 617 10.44 25.56 -31.39
C LEU A 617 11.10 24.20 -31.17
N THR A 618 12.40 24.10 -31.47
CA THR A 618 13.22 22.90 -31.31
C THR A 618 13.79 22.79 -29.88
N PRO A 619 14.13 21.57 -29.41
CA PRO A 619 14.51 21.33 -28.02
C PRO A 619 15.95 21.77 -27.72
N LYS A 620 16.20 22.14 -26.45
CA LYS A 620 17.56 22.27 -25.90
C LYS A 620 18.01 20.91 -25.34
N THR A 621 19.29 20.59 -25.54
CA THR A 621 19.98 19.38 -25.07
C THR A 621 20.11 19.32 -23.54
N PRO A 622 20.31 18.11 -22.96
CA PRO A 622 20.17 17.88 -21.52
C PRO A 622 21.41 18.27 -20.70
N MET A 623 21.20 18.51 -19.40
CA MET A 623 22.27 18.70 -18.43
C MET A 623 22.80 17.36 -17.92
N THR A 624 24.13 17.25 -17.84
CA THR A 624 24.86 16.16 -17.21
C THR A 624 24.51 16.03 -15.72
N VAL A 625 24.18 14.83 -15.25
CA VAL A 625 24.08 14.50 -13.81
C VAL A 625 25.22 13.55 -13.44
N THR A 626 25.95 13.91 -12.39
CA THR A 626 27.13 13.22 -11.89
C THR A 626 26.74 12.01 -11.02
N ALA A 627 27.53 10.93 -11.07
CA ALA A 627 27.26 9.71 -10.31
C ALA A 627 27.43 9.91 -8.79
N PRO A 628 26.57 9.32 -7.93
CA PRO A 628 26.77 9.25 -6.49
C PRO A 628 27.73 8.09 -6.10
N MET A 629 28.54 8.31 -5.08
CA MET A 629 29.54 7.36 -4.58
C MET A 629 28.89 6.21 -3.78
N GLN A 630 29.45 5.01 -3.92
CA GLN A 630 29.12 3.86 -3.06
C GLN A 630 29.75 4.03 -1.67
N LEU A 631 29.01 3.65 -0.63
CA LEU A 631 29.56 3.29 0.67
C LEU A 631 29.11 1.88 1.04
N ALA A 632 30.08 0.99 1.23
CA ALA A 632 29.85 -0.37 1.69
C ALA A 632 29.63 -0.40 3.20
N MET A 633 28.67 -1.22 3.66
CA MET A 633 28.59 -1.63 5.06
C MET A 633 28.60 -3.16 5.14
N THR A 634 29.42 -3.67 6.04
CA THR A 634 29.61 -5.10 6.31
C THR A 634 28.49 -5.65 7.19
N PRO A 635 28.05 -6.92 6.98
CA PRO A 635 27.04 -7.53 7.82
C PRO A 635 27.64 -8.05 9.14
N SER A 636 26.93 -7.81 10.25
CA SER A 636 27.22 -8.43 11.55
C SER A 636 26.44 -9.73 11.72
N VAL A 637 27.10 -10.75 12.26
CA VAL A 637 26.53 -12.08 12.49
C VAL A 637 25.77 -12.12 13.80
N ASN A 638 24.54 -12.64 13.81
CA ASN A 638 23.94 -13.21 15.02
C ASN A 638 23.17 -14.49 14.65
N LYS A 639 23.69 -15.63 15.13
CA LYS A 639 22.97 -16.92 15.12
C LYS A 639 22.04 -16.97 16.32
N VAL A 640 20.77 -17.32 16.10
CA VAL A 640 19.93 -17.92 17.15
C VAL A 640 19.51 -19.31 16.64
N ILE A 641 19.71 -20.31 17.50
CA ILE A 641 19.44 -21.72 17.20
C ILE A 641 18.05 -22.06 17.72
N ALA A 642 17.20 -22.63 16.87
CA ALA A 642 15.96 -23.28 17.26
C ALA A 642 15.80 -24.60 16.50
N THR A 643 15.91 -25.71 17.22
CA THR A 643 15.69 -27.07 16.73
C THR A 643 14.20 -27.41 16.69
N PRO A 644 13.65 -27.91 15.57
CA PRO A 644 12.37 -28.62 15.58
C PRO A 644 12.55 -30.09 15.98
N VAL A 645 11.54 -30.64 16.66
CA VAL A 645 11.50 -32.03 17.14
C VAL A 645 11.21 -32.99 15.98
N SER A 646 11.86 -34.16 16.00
CA SER A 646 11.68 -35.22 15.00
C SER A 646 10.45 -36.08 15.31
N LEU A 647 9.66 -36.39 14.26
CA LEU A 647 8.77 -37.54 14.21
C LEU A 647 9.24 -38.45 13.07
N PHE A 648 9.49 -39.72 13.40
CA PHE A 648 9.88 -40.76 12.46
C PHE A 648 8.66 -41.29 11.70
N GLN A 649 8.78 -41.55 10.39
CA GLN A 649 8.55 -42.90 9.88
C GLN A 649 9.25 -43.19 8.53
N GLU A 650 10.10 -44.22 8.57
CA GLU A 650 10.54 -45.18 7.54
C GLU A 650 10.93 -44.78 6.10
N LYS A 651 12.19 -45.12 5.78
CA LYS A 651 12.86 -45.17 4.47
C LYS A 651 12.67 -46.56 3.83
N PRO A 652 12.63 -46.66 2.49
CA PRO A 652 13.52 -47.63 1.83
C PRO A 652 14.26 -47.05 0.62
N GLU A 653 15.49 -47.53 0.41
CA GLU A 653 16.45 -47.15 -0.66
C GLU A 653 17.56 -48.23 -0.67
N PRO A 654 18.35 -48.47 -1.74
CA PRO A 654 18.31 -47.97 -3.11
C PRO A 654 18.11 -49.12 -4.15
N PRO A 655 18.35 -48.87 -5.45
CA PRO A 655 19.56 -49.48 -6.02
C PRO A 655 20.53 -48.48 -6.67
N THR A 656 21.76 -48.94 -6.87
CA THR A 656 22.98 -48.17 -7.12
C THR A 656 23.10 -47.53 -8.51
N LEU A 657 23.84 -46.42 -8.57
CA LEU A 657 24.33 -45.78 -9.79
C LEU A 657 25.22 -46.73 -10.63
N PRO A 658 25.27 -46.57 -11.96
CA PRO A 658 26.48 -46.76 -12.75
C PRO A 658 27.31 -45.48 -12.77
N GLU A 659 28.63 -45.61 -12.58
CA GLU A 659 29.59 -44.53 -12.72
C GLU A 659 29.67 -44.03 -14.17
N GLU A 660 29.81 -42.72 -14.38
CA GLU A 660 30.22 -42.18 -15.68
C GLU A 660 31.69 -42.55 -15.94
N ILE A 661 31.90 -43.61 -16.72
CA ILE A 661 33.22 -43.96 -17.24
C ILE A 661 33.58 -42.94 -18.32
N GLU A 662 34.44 -41.97 -17.99
CA GLU A 662 35.03 -41.05 -18.96
C GLU A 662 35.95 -41.79 -19.94
N TYR A 663 35.40 -42.25 -21.05
CA TYR A 663 36.19 -42.77 -22.17
C TYR A 663 37.09 -41.68 -22.73
N SER A 664 38.38 -42.01 -22.81
CA SER A 664 39.41 -41.13 -23.34
C SER A 664 39.18 -40.82 -24.82
N PHE A 665 39.75 -39.71 -25.30
CA PHE A 665 39.59 -39.26 -26.68
C PHE A 665 40.02 -40.33 -27.71
N GLU A 666 41.05 -41.11 -27.37
CA GLU A 666 41.60 -42.17 -28.21
C GLU A 666 40.66 -43.38 -28.32
N GLU A 667 39.95 -43.74 -27.26
CA GLU A 667 38.95 -44.82 -27.25
C GLU A 667 37.70 -44.45 -28.06
N ARG A 668 37.23 -43.20 -27.94
CA ARG A 668 36.14 -42.70 -28.79
C ARG A 668 36.53 -42.70 -30.27
N ARG A 669 37.79 -42.39 -30.60
CA ARG A 669 38.30 -42.47 -31.98
C ARG A 669 38.40 -43.91 -32.48
N LEU A 670 38.77 -44.87 -31.61
CA LEU A 670 38.80 -46.29 -31.94
C LEU A 670 37.39 -46.86 -32.21
N ALA A 671 36.39 -46.48 -31.40
CA ALA A 671 35.00 -46.87 -31.58
C ALA A 671 34.42 -46.39 -32.93
N ILE A 672 34.71 -45.14 -33.32
CA ILE A 672 34.32 -44.58 -34.63
C ILE A 672 35.02 -45.29 -35.79
N TYR A 673 36.27 -45.72 -35.61
CA TYR A 673 37.02 -46.47 -36.62
C TYR A 673 36.45 -47.88 -36.83
N LEU A 674 36.11 -48.58 -35.74
CA LEU A 674 35.49 -49.91 -35.79
C LEU A 674 34.07 -49.87 -36.36
N ALA A 675 33.26 -48.87 -35.99
CA ALA A 675 31.93 -48.67 -36.56
C ALA A 675 31.95 -48.44 -38.09
N ARG A 676 33.06 -47.90 -38.63
CA ARG A 676 33.28 -47.73 -40.08
C ARG A 676 33.77 -48.98 -40.82
N GLN A 677 34.14 -50.06 -40.12
CA GLN A 677 34.52 -51.34 -40.72
C GLN A 677 33.37 -52.36 -40.75
N MET A 678 32.19 -52.03 -40.20
CA MET A 678 30.99 -52.88 -40.20
C MET A 678 29.80 -52.26 -40.97
N ALA A 679 30.10 -51.37 -41.92
CA ALA A 679 29.14 -50.73 -42.83
C ALA A 679 29.51 -51.00 -44.29
#